data_AF-A0A6C2UP75-F1
#
_entry.id   AF-A0A6C2UP75-F1
#
_cell.length_a   1.000
_cell.length_b   1.000
_cell.length_c   1.000
_cell.angle_alpha   90.00
_cell.angle_beta   90.00
_cell.angle_gamma   90.00
#
_symmetry.space_group_name_H-M   'P 1'
#
loop_
_entity.id
_entity.type
_entity.pdbx_description
1 polymer ?
#
loop_
_entity_poly.entity_id
_entity_poly.type
_entity_poly.pdbx_seq_one_letter_code
_entity_poly.pdbx_strand_id
1 'polypeptide(L)'
;MKRKILMILVCWLAGICGMQALAALDSNVLTAFYGCSGGANDYVASGIEGAVFLDKAFQLNANAGSTDGTFGGASAGASIAYGAYEVRIGTDPINAPNQQVGFEIVNKTGGPLRLDSISFDYVPYWADSPQTVELLYTSGDLIGTTNDTVVLSVSGLVHLGANKGDFDDFDWSLSGLPDPVLANGGTAVFALQASDATGIWASGGFDNIAILGSPSDAIVCAAGSAAETLVGVNVLNGDFDTPDISGDINFANEPYWVNIGTGNDASVFLKENETFDGTRNAIIAESATRIPGLDTGYPLAEGDTFSICYHWRDSWQWADASDQILLRLFVTHDDTVGGTQTNLISSLSGYSTANGSYELVCLKNFYTADAAVAGKTLFVAFDTLDGNGAADGFARLDNVELTVVTSRQPDPVVASVSTDTMHLTWDSFTGNSYMVQQSTNLLSDWTSLQCVIPATNGLQDYAAPIRSNSAAYFRVCKTDRFVDSSTPEDAQPNLASPTGDEWSLDFSDEFSTFDTTKWVKSVSSSSRAARPAQGIADWWWRADHVAISNGTLALKISKYDSDTMYCGAVESRNLYETAYGFLEARINCSPIEKGAHTAFWLQGHHTSNVNDSGADGCEVDIFESPYGNGGIDPQDQECQTALHWDGYGADTQGATLHWNAEDVYTDYHTFGVHWTPGWLDFYYDGVLVWTYDNNTHAKPGGVPQIAEWLWLSTGASFGDGNFQTETYPSYSFVDYVRVWKSN
;
A
#
# COMPACT_ATOMS: atom_id res chain seq x y z
N MET A 1 -18.23 -12.93 30.15
CA MET A 1 -19.13 -14.11 30.10
C MET A 1 -18.63 -14.98 28.94
N LYS A 2 -18.21 -16.24 29.18
CA LYS A 2 -17.57 -17.10 28.17
C LYS A 2 -18.54 -17.49 27.05
N ARG A 3 -18.07 -17.63 25.81
CA ARG A 3 -18.46 -18.70 24.87
C ARG A 3 -17.46 -18.83 23.70
N LYS A 4 -16.89 -20.03 23.58
CA LYS A 4 -16.23 -20.60 22.39
C LYS A 4 -17.30 -21.08 21.42
N ILE A 5 -17.09 -20.95 20.10
CA ILE A 5 -17.69 -21.83 19.09
C ILE A 5 -16.61 -22.21 18.07
N LEU A 6 -16.42 -23.53 17.93
CA LEU A 6 -15.63 -24.25 16.94
C LEU A 6 -16.59 -24.67 15.82
N MET A 7 -16.22 -24.49 14.55
CA MET A 7 -16.95 -25.10 13.43
C MET A 7 -15.97 -25.69 12.41
N ILE A 8 -16.05 -27.01 12.25
CA ILE A 8 -15.36 -27.82 11.24
C ILE A 8 -16.40 -28.16 10.17
N LEU A 9 -16.06 -28.02 8.88
CA LEU A 9 -16.83 -28.57 7.77
C LEU A 9 -15.90 -29.44 6.90
N VAL A 10 -16.31 -30.69 6.66
CA VAL A 10 -15.67 -31.64 5.74
C VAL A 10 -16.72 -32.15 4.77
N CYS A 11 -16.44 -32.12 3.47
CA CYS A 11 -17.14 -32.87 2.42
C CYS A 11 -16.21 -33.22 1.26
N TRP A 12 -16.52 -34.32 0.55
CA TRP A 12 -15.61 -35.28 -0.08
C TRP A 12 -15.33 -35.14 -1.60
N LEU A 13 -14.04 -35.22 -1.95
CA LEU A 13 -13.30 -35.92 -3.02
C LEU A 13 -13.96 -36.46 -4.33
N ALA A 14 -13.37 -36.02 -5.47
CA ALA A 14 -12.83 -36.82 -6.59
C ALA A 14 -11.86 -35.91 -7.39
N GLY A 15 -10.63 -36.23 -7.82
CA GLY A 15 -9.68 -37.32 -7.64
C GLY A 15 -8.37 -36.96 -8.39
N ILE A 16 -7.30 -36.74 -7.63
CA ILE A 16 -5.85 -36.93 -7.91
C ILE A 16 -5.13 -36.05 -8.96
N CYS A 17 -4.51 -34.97 -8.48
CA CYS A 17 -3.04 -34.85 -8.40
C CYS A 17 -2.72 -34.19 -7.03
N GLY A 18 -1.68 -34.64 -6.34
CA GLY A 18 -1.52 -34.44 -4.89
C GLY A 18 -1.33 -32.97 -4.47
N MET A 19 -2.33 -32.40 -3.78
CA MET A 19 -2.11 -31.22 -2.93
C MET A 19 -1.49 -31.68 -1.62
N GLN A 20 -0.20 -31.43 -1.44
CA GLN A 20 0.37 -31.22 -0.11
C GLN A 20 -0.05 -29.82 0.36
N ALA A 21 -0.30 -29.66 1.66
CA ALA A 21 -0.57 -28.36 2.25
C ALA A 21 0.66 -27.46 2.00
N LEU A 22 0.50 -26.40 1.20
CA LEU A 22 1.53 -25.37 1.08
C LEU A 22 1.79 -24.80 2.48
N ALA A 23 3.06 -24.77 2.89
CA ALA A 23 3.48 -23.87 3.95
C ALA A 23 3.16 -22.43 3.52
N ALA A 24 2.81 -21.56 4.47
CA ALA A 24 2.62 -20.15 4.16
C ALA A 24 3.94 -19.60 3.58
N LEU A 25 3.86 -18.99 2.40
CA LEU A 25 4.98 -18.31 1.77
C LEU A 25 5.41 -17.12 2.62
N ASP A 26 6.71 -16.82 2.60
CA ASP A 26 7.27 -15.66 3.29
C ASP A 26 6.73 -14.35 2.70
N SER A 27 6.52 -13.32 3.53
CA SER A 27 5.80 -12.09 3.14
C SER A 27 6.53 -11.23 2.11
N ASN A 28 7.81 -11.54 1.86
CA ASN A 28 8.71 -10.72 1.03
C ASN A 28 8.99 -11.35 -0.34
N VAL A 29 8.44 -12.53 -0.63
CA VAL A 29 8.48 -13.10 -1.99
C VAL A 29 7.58 -12.24 -2.88
N LEU A 30 8.09 -11.78 -4.02
CA LEU A 30 7.34 -10.98 -4.99
C LEU A 30 6.82 -11.81 -6.16
N THR A 31 7.65 -12.72 -6.68
CA THR A 31 7.25 -13.71 -7.67
C THR A 31 8.13 -14.94 -7.55
N ALA A 32 7.57 -16.12 -7.83
CA ALA A 32 8.30 -17.38 -7.72
C ALA A 32 7.89 -18.44 -8.74
N PHE A 33 8.82 -19.35 -9.03
CA PHE A 33 8.78 -20.33 -10.13
C PHE A 33 9.37 -21.67 -9.68
N TYR A 34 8.54 -22.70 -9.64
CA TYR A 34 8.92 -24.08 -9.35
C TYR A 34 9.40 -24.78 -10.63
N GLY A 35 10.45 -25.58 -10.54
CA GLY A 35 10.95 -26.38 -11.66
C GLY A 35 9.97 -27.43 -12.17
N CYS A 36 8.86 -27.69 -11.46
CA CYS A 36 7.79 -28.59 -11.88
C CYS A 36 6.66 -27.92 -12.66
N SER A 37 6.58 -26.58 -12.68
CA SER A 37 5.55 -25.85 -13.41
C SER A 37 6.00 -25.59 -14.84
N GLY A 38 5.11 -25.75 -15.81
CA GLY A 38 5.38 -25.68 -17.24
C GLY A 38 5.70 -24.29 -17.78
N GLY A 39 6.32 -23.40 -16.98
CA GLY A 39 6.59 -22.00 -17.32
C GLY A 39 5.49 -21.01 -16.92
N ALA A 40 4.66 -21.35 -15.93
CA ALA A 40 3.68 -20.45 -15.33
C ALA A 40 4.17 -20.01 -13.95
N ASN A 41 3.80 -18.81 -13.51
CA ASN A 41 4.19 -18.33 -12.18
C ASN A 41 3.48 -19.17 -11.12
N ASP A 42 4.26 -19.70 -10.18
CA ASP A 42 3.72 -20.49 -9.09
C ASP A 42 3.27 -19.62 -7.91
N TYR A 43 3.88 -18.44 -7.79
CA TYR A 43 3.45 -17.39 -6.88
C TYR A 43 3.73 -16.01 -7.49
N VAL A 44 2.81 -15.07 -7.26
CA VAL A 44 2.98 -13.64 -7.51
C VAL A 44 2.31 -12.87 -6.37
N ALA A 45 3.02 -11.89 -5.81
CA ALA A 45 2.49 -10.97 -4.82
C ALA A 45 1.51 -9.98 -5.47
N SER A 46 0.65 -9.37 -4.64
CA SER A 46 -0.33 -8.40 -5.13
C SER A 46 0.38 -7.23 -5.83
N GLY A 47 -0.09 -6.87 -7.03
CA GLY A 47 0.54 -5.83 -7.84
C GLY A 47 1.89 -6.22 -8.45
N ILE A 48 2.20 -7.51 -8.56
CA ILE A 48 3.39 -8.00 -9.26
C ILE A 48 2.98 -8.90 -10.42
N GLU A 49 3.58 -8.72 -11.59
CA GLU A 49 3.59 -9.73 -12.63
C GLU A 49 4.97 -10.38 -12.69
N GLY A 50 5.02 -11.67 -12.96
CA GLY A 50 6.26 -12.41 -13.20
C GLY A 50 6.17 -13.25 -14.46
N ALA A 51 7.31 -13.72 -14.95
CA ALA A 51 7.36 -14.75 -15.97
C ALA A 51 8.68 -15.51 -15.89
N VAL A 52 8.70 -16.77 -16.33
CA VAL A 52 9.94 -17.54 -16.53
C VAL A 52 10.06 -17.91 -18.02
N PHE A 53 11.25 -17.70 -18.59
CA PHE A 53 11.56 -17.94 -19.99
C PHE A 53 12.50 -19.13 -20.13
N LEU A 54 12.03 -20.15 -20.84
CA LEU A 54 12.75 -21.41 -21.08
C LEU A 54 13.27 -21.52 -22.51
N ASP A 55 13.27 -20.43 -23.29
CA ASP A 55 13.72 -20.38 -24.68
C ASP A 55 15.22 -20.72 -24.85
N LYS A 56 16.00 -20.54 -23.77
CA LYS A 56 17.43 -20.88 -23.69
C LYS A 56 17.77 -21.96 -22.66
N ALA A 57 16.77 -22.54 -22.00
CA ALA A 57 16.94 -23.72 -21.16
C ALA A 57 17.08 -24.97 -22.04
N PHE A 58 17.72 -26.03 -21.56
CA PHE A 58 17.79 -27.30 -22.30
C PHE A 58 16.41 -27.96 -22.38
N GLN A 59 15.77 -28.10 -21.21
CA GLN A 59 14.43 -28.66 -21.06
C GLN A 59 13.90 -28.42 -19.64
N LEU A 60 12.59 -28.58 -19.47
CA LEU A 60 11.98 -28.81 -18.16
C LEU A 60 12.07 -30.31 -17.82
N ASN A 61 12.87 -30.68 -16.82
CA ASN A 61 13.10 -32.08 -16.46
C ASN A 61 12.23 -32.50 -15.28
N ALA A 62 11.07 -33.10 -15.55
CA ALA A 62 10.13 -33.62 -14.54
C ALA A 62 10.68 -34.79 -13.68
N ASN A 63 11.93 -35.23 -13.93
CA ASN A 63 12.62 -36.25 -13.14
C ASN A 63 13.87 -35.68 -12.44
N ALA A 64 13.97 -34.37 -12.28
CA ALA A 64 14.95 -33.68 -11.48
C ALA A 64 14.25 -32.75 -10.48
N GLY A 65 14.95 -32.14 -9.53
CA GLY A 65 14.40 -31.13 -8.61
C GLY A 65 14.96 -31.20 -7.20
N SER A 66 14.87 -30.07 -6.49
CA SER A 66 15.24 -29.93 -5.08
C SER A 66 14.21 -30.60 -4.16
N THR A 67 14.54 -30.80 -2.89
CA THR A 67 13.69 -31.52 -1.92
C THR A 67 13.49 -30.85 -0.55
N ASP A 68 14.07 -29.68 -0.34
CA ASP A 68 14.04 -28.88 0.91
C ASP A 68 12.75 -28.08 1.12
N GLY A 69 12.06 -27.70 0.03
CA GLY A 69 10.82 -26.93 0.07
C GLY A 69 11.04 -25.44 0.33
N THR A 70 12.25 -24.94 0.02
CA THR A 70 12.65 -23.54 0.12
C THR A 70 13.02 -22.97 -1.24
N PHE A 71 12.92 -21.64 -1.39
CA PHE A 71 13.59 -20.93 -2.48
C PHE A 71 14.92 -20.47 -1.91
N GLY A 72 16.03 -21.05 -2.36
CA GLY A 72 17.30 -20.87 -1.68
C GLY A 72 17.22 -21.35 -0.23
N GLY A 73 17.93 -20.70 0.70
CA GLY A 73 18.23 -21.29 2.01
C GLY A 73 17.19 -21.03 3.10
N ALA A 74 16.34 -20.00 2.97
CA ALA A 74 15.49 -19.52 4.06
C ALA A 74 14.02 -19.33 3.69
N SER A 75 13.69 -19.00 2.45
CA SER A 75 12.32 -18.66 2.07
C SER A 75 11.45 -19.91 1.88
N ALA A 76 10.61 -20.18 2.87
CA ALA A 76 9.72 -21.34 2.87
C ALA A 76 8.57 -21.21 1.85
N GLY A 77 8.06 -22.36 1.40
CA GLY A 77 6.89 -22.43 0.52
C GLY A 77 7.21 -22.88 -0.91
N ALA A 78 8.42 -23.39 -1.14
CA ALA A 78 8.79 -23.94 -2.43
C ALA A 78 8.31 -25.38 -2.62
N SER A 79 8.27 -25.81 -3.87
CA SER A 79 7.78 -27.14 -4.22
C SER A 79 8.86 -28.19 -4.01
N ILE A 80 8.51 -29.26 -3.29
CA ILE A 80 9.34 -30.48 -3.23
C ILE A 80 8.99 -31.47 -4.34
N ALA A 81 8.09 -31.08 -5.27
CA ALA A 81 7.68 -31.93 -6.38
C ALA A 81 8.76 -31.93 -7.46
N TYR A 82 8.96 -33.08 -8.10
CA TYR A 82 10.00 -33.20 -9.13
C TYR A 82 9.72 -32.30 -10.33
N GLY A 83 10.57 -31.31 -10.51
CA GLY A 83 10.93 -30.74 -11.80
C GLY A 83 12.11 -29.79 -11.63
N ALA A 84 12.97 -29.66 -12.63
CA ALA A 84 14.02 -28.63 -12.64
C ALA A 84 14.17 -28.04 -14.05
N TYR A 85 14.53 -26.77 -14.12
CA TYR A 85 14.95 -26.10 -15.35
C TYR A 85 16.38 -26.55 -15.68
N GLU A 86 16.50 -27.53 -16.56
CA GLU A 86 17.77 -28.14 -16.90
C GLU A 86 18.56 -27.26 -17.87
N VAL A 87 19.86 -27.09 -17.60
CA VAL A 87 20.82 -26.37 -18.44
C VAL A 87 22.02 -27.26 -18.75
N ARG A 88 22.57 -27.12 -19.95
CA ARG A 88 23.60 -28.00 -20.51
C ARG A 88 24.48 -27.26 -21.53
N ILE A 89 25.77 -27.57 -21.54
CA ILE A 89 26.72 -27.03 -22.52
C ILE A 89 27.27 -28.16 -23.39
N GLY A 90 27.01 -28.10 -24.70
CA GLY A 90 27.36 -29.15 -25.66
C GLY A 90 27.50 -28.64 -27.10
N THR A 91 27.77 -29.54 -28.06
CA THR A 91 28.09 -29.20 -29.46
C THR A 91 26.87 -29.10 -30.41
N ASP A 92 25.67 -28.86 -29.90
CA ASP A 92 24.46 -28.75 -30.73
C ASP A 92 24.30 -27.31 -31.28
N PRO A 93 24.31 -27.09 -32.60
CA PRO A 93 24.26 -25.76 -33.22
C PRO A 93 22.92 -25.00 -33.09
N ILE A 94 21.91 -25.55 -32.39
CA ILE A 94 20.69 -24.82 -31.99
C ILE A 94 20.84 -24.21 -30.57
N ASN A 95 21.80 -24.71 -29.78
CA ASN A 95 22.00 -24.35 -28.38
C ASN A 95 23.26 -23.50 -28.20
N ALA A 96 23.06 -22.26 -27.72
CA ALA A 96 24.14 -21.34 -27.37
C ALA A 96 25.09 -21.97 -26.32
N PRO A 97 26.38 -21.57 -26.27
CA PRO A 97 27.32 -22.04 -25.24
C PRO A 97 26.93 -21.61 -23.81
N ASN A 98 25.91 -20.76 -23.68
CA ASN A 98 25.47 -20.10 -22.45
C ASN A 98 23.97 -20.35 -22.27
N GLN A 99 23.59 -21.60 -21.98
CA GLN A 99 22.20 -21.90 -21.66
C GLN A 99 21.82 -21.25 -20.33
N GLN A 100 20.60 -20.73 -20.29
CA GLN A 100 20.13 -19.91 -19.18
C GLN A 100 18.63 -20.11 -18.95
N VAL A 101 18.19 -19.80 -17.74
CA VAL A 101 16.79 -19.68 -17.37
C VAL A 101 16.50 -18.20 -17.15
N GLY A 102 15.69 -17.61 -18.02
CA GLY A 102 15.29 -16.22 -17.90
C GLY A 102 14.09 -16.09 -16.96
N PHE A 103 13.96 -14.97 -16.28
CA PHE A 103 12.76 -14.64 -15.51
C PHE A 103 12.59 -13.14 -15.39
N GLU A 104 11.35 -12.70 -15.26
CA GLU A 104 10.93 -11.30 -15.29
C GLU A 104 10.10 -10.97 -14.07
N ILE A 105 10.19 -9.71 -13.67
CA ILE A 105 9.24 -9.05 -12.78
C ILE A 105 8.76 -7.75 -13.42
N VAL A 106 7.46 -7.49 -13.33
CA VAL A 106 6.86 -6.20 -13.67
C VAL A 106 6.21 -5.64 -12.41
N ASN A 107 6.60 -4.42 -12.03
CA ASN A 107 6.00 -3.74 -10.90
C ASN A 107 4.64 -3.15 -11.32
N LYS A 108 3.54 -3.61 -10.72
CA LYS A 108 2.18 -3.07 -10.85
C LYS A 108 1.60 -2.64 -9.49
N THR A 109 2.45 -2.42 -8.49
CA THR A 109 2.03 -2.15 -7.10
C THR A 109 1.45 -0.76 -6.91
N GLY A 110 1.48 0.10 -7.92
CA GLY A 110 1.05 1.49 -7.84
C GLY A 110 2.10 2.44 -7.25
N GLY A 111 3.14 1.89 -6.60
CA GLY A 111 4.29 2.62 -6.08
C GLY A 111 5.61 2.08 -6.62
N PRO A 112 6.75 2.71 -6.32
CA PRO A 112 8.04 2.12 -6.60
C PRO A 112 8.20 0.82 -5.80
N LEU A 113 8.92 -0.15 -6.34
CA LEU A 113 9.11 -1.49 -5.78
C LEU A 113 10.60 -1.80 -5.72
N ARG A 114 11.14 -2.03 -4.53
CA ARG A 114 12.53 -2.41 -4.35
C ARG A 114 12.68 -3.92 -4.54
N LEU A 115 13.64 -4.32 -5.37
CA LEU A 115 14.06 -5.71 -5.52
C LEU A 115 15.23 -5.95 -4.56
N ASP A 116 15.06 -6.86 -3.59
CA ASP A 116 16.03 -7.06 -2.52
C ASP A 116 16.99 -8.20 -2.84
N SER A 117 16.47 -9.35 -3.30
CA SER A 117 17.28 -10.53 -3.64
C SER A 117 16.62 -11.43 -4.68
N ILE A 118 17.45 -12.30 -5.29
CA ILE A 118 17.03 -13.44 -6.09
C ILE A 118 17.41 -14.71 -5.32
N SER A 119 16.42 -15.54 -5.00
CA SER A 119 16.64 -16.83 -4.37
C SER A 119 16.40 -17.96 -5.36
N PHE A 120 17.22 -19.01 -5.35
CA PHE A 120 17.06 -20.18 -6.21
C PHE A 120 17.89 -21.36 -5.73
N ASP A 121 17.53 -22.55 -6.19
CA ASP A 121 18.30 -23.74 -5.94
C ASP A 121 19.02 -24.14 -7.23
N TYR A 122 20.28 -24.53 -7.14
CA TYR A 122 21.01 -25.06 -8.30
C TYR A 122 21.97 -26.16 -7.91
N VAL A 123 22.11 -27.16 -8.78
CA VAL A 123 23.22 -28.10 -8.64
C VAL A 123 23.76 -28.60 -9.98
N PRO A 124 25.09 -28.73 -10.13
CA PRO A 124 25.67 -29.56 -11.19
C PRO A 124 25.30 -31.03 -10.94
N TYR A 125 24.70 -31.74 -11.90
CA TYR A 125 24.30 -33.14 -11.64
C TYR A 125 25.52 -34.07 -11.50
N TRP A 126 26.54 -33.87 -12.33
CA TRP A 126 27.73 -34.72 -12.43
C TRP A 126 29.03 -33.89 -12.46
N ALA A 127 30.17 -34.54 -12.23
CA ALA A 127 31.49 -33.87 -12.21
C ALA A 127 31.81 -33.04 -13.46
N ASP A 128 31.31 -33.47 -14.64
CA ASP A 128 31.58 -32.77 -15.90
C ASP A 128 30.52 -31.70 -16.25
N SER A 129 29.55 -31.46 -15.36
CA SER A 129 28.42 -30.52 -15.55
C SER A 129 28.85 -29.06 -15.36
N PRO A 130 28.03 -28.07 -15.75
CA PRO A 130 28.33 -26.66 -15.49
C PRO A 130 28.49 -26.39 -13.98
N GLN A 131 29.66 -25.90 -13.55
CA GLN A 131 30.03 -25.59 -12.17
C GLN A 131 30.10 -24.09 -11.90
N THR A 132 29.82 -23.26 -12.90
CA THR A 132 29.70 -21.81 -12.74
C THR A 132 28.28 -21.36 -13.05
N VAL A 133 27.73 -20.50 -12.19
CA VAL A 133 26.42 -19.84 -12.38
C VAL A 133 26.62 -18.33 -12.29
N GLU A 134 25.97 -17.59 -13.19
CA GLU A 134 25.94 -16.13 -13.24
C GLU A 134 24.47 -15.66 -13.22
N LEU A 135 24.17 -14.62 -12.44
CA LEU A 135 22.93 -13.85 -12.53
C LEU A 135 23.17 -12.65 -13.44
N LEU A 136 22.45 -12.59 -14.55
CA LEU A 136 22.51 -11.49 -15.49
C LEU A 136 21.28 -10.62 -15.33
N TYR A 137 21.48 -9.30 -15.27
CA TYR A 137 20.44 -8.34 -15.61
C TYR A 137 20.43 -8.20 -17.13
N THR A 138 19.47 -8.86 -17.78
CA THR A 138 19.43 -8.96 -19.24
C THR A 138 18.82 -7.73 -19.89
N SER A 139 17.72 -7.20 -19.33
CA SER A 139 17.06 -5.99 -19.82
C SER A 139 16.02 -5.45 -18.83
N GLY A 140 15.55 -4.21 -19.04
CA GLY A 140 14.44 -3.63 -18.30
C GLY A 140 14.67 -2.16 -17.95
N ASP A 141 14.04 -1.73 -16.86
CA ASP A 141 13.91 -0.34 -16.43
C ASP A 141 14.64 -0.02 -15.10
N LEU A 142 15.59 -0.87 -14.66
CA LEU A 142 16.39 -0.58 -13.46
C LEU A 142 17.37 0.55 -13.76
N ILE A 143 17.23 1.65 -13.02
CA ILE A 143 17.96 2.88 -13.28
C ILE A 143 19.46 2.64 -13.08
N GLY A 144 20.27 3.09 -14.04
CA GLY A 144 21.72 3.01 -13.96
C GLY A 144 22.34 1.63 -14.22
N THR A 145 21.54 0.58 -14.46
CA THR A 145 22.04 -0.76 -14.80
C THR A 145 22.01 -0.97 -16.31
N THR A 146 23.14 -1.36 -16.92
CA THR A 146 23.19 -1.66 -18.36
C THR A 146 22.67 -3.06 -18.66
N ASN A 147 21.99 -3.23 -19.79
CA ASN A 147 21.56 -4.56 -20.26
C ASN A 147 22.74 -5.53 -20.41
N ASP A 148 22.47 -6.82 -20.22
CA ASP A 148 23.42 -7.93 -20.23
C ASP A 148 24.58 -7.79 -19.23
N THR A 149 24.33 -7.15 -18.08
CA THR A 149 25.33 -7.02 -17.00
C THR A 149 25.29 -8.25 -16.10
N VAL A 150 26.45 -8.86 -15.85
CA VAL A 150 26.60 -9.88 -14.80
C VAL A 150 26.53 -9.18 -13.43
N VAL A 151 25.48 -9.48 -12.67
CA VAL A 151 25.20 -8.92 -11.35
C VAL A 151 25.98 -9.69 -10.29
N LEU A 152 25.88 -11.02 -10.32
CA LEU A 152 26.53 -11.93 -9.37
C LEU A 152 27.00 -13.20 -10.09
N SER A 153 28.01 -13.86 -9.53
CA SER A 153 28.57 -15.11 -10.07
C SER A 153 29.17 -15.98 -8.97
N VAL A 154 29.03 -17.29 -9.14
CA VAL A 154 29.70 -18.32 -8.35
C VAL A 154 30.33 -19.35 -9.29
N SER A 155 31.50 -19.88 -8.93
CA SER A 155 32.22 -20.87 -9.73
C SER A 155 32.76 -21.99 -8.85
N GLY A 156 33.00 -23.17 -9.43
CA GLY A 156 33.52 -24.33 -8.71
C GLY A 156 32.48 -25.03 -7.84
N LEU A 157 31.22 -24.96 -8.23
CA LEU A 157 30.12 -25.67 -7.56
C LEU A 157 30.34 -27.18 -7.57
N VAL A 158 30.01 -27.81 -6.45
CA VAL A 158 30.21 -29.25 -6.27
C VAL A 158 29.01 -29.98 -6.84
N HIS A 159 29.26 -31.06 -7.58
CA HIS A 159 28.17 -31.82 -8.17
C HIS A 159 27.46 -32.72 -7.15
N LEU A 160 26.17 -32.95 -7.33
CA LEU A 160 25.37 -33.84 -6.47
C LEU A 160 25.67 -35.33 -6.72
N GLY A 161 26.09 -35.68 -7.94
CA GLY A 161 26.16 -37.09 -8.36
C GLY A 161 24.77 -37.73 -8.48
N ALA A 162 23.74 -36.89 -8.66
CA ALA A 162 22.37 -37.23 -8.97
C ALA A 162 21.70 -36.00 -9.60
N ASN A 163 20.53 -36.17 -10.19
CA ASN A 163 19.67 -35.07 -10.63
C ASN A 163 18.49 -34.83 -9.68
N LYS A 164 18.48 -35.50 -8.51
CA LYS A 164 17.46 -35.40 -7.46
C LYS A 164 18.14 -35.38 -6.10
N GLY A 165 17.72 -34.49 -5.23
CA GLY A 165 18.21 -34.35 -3.86
C GLY A 165 18.10 -32.90 -3.40
N ASP A 166 18.74 -32.55 -2.30
CA ASP A 166 19.00 -31.16 -1.91
C ASP A 166 19.87 -30.51 -2.98
N PHE A 167 19.34 -29.48 -3.64
CA PHE A 167 20.17 -28.64 -4.50
C PHE A 167 20.90 -27.63 -3.61
N ASP A 168 21.98 -27.01 -4.12
CA ASP A 168 22.64 -25.96 -3.35
C ASP A 168 21.77 -24.70 -3.38
N ASP A 169 21.59 -24.09 -2.21
CA ASP A 169 20.78 -22.89 -2.02
C ASP A 169 21.55 -21.60 -2.34
N PHE A 170 20.89 -20.68 -3.03
CA PHE A 170 21.45 -19.35 -3.33
C PHE A 170 20.46 -18.25 -2.97
N ASP A 171 20.88 -17.31 -2.13
CA ASP A 171 20.14 -16.08 -1.78
C ASP A 171 20.97 -14.85 -2.17
N TRP A 172 20.78 -14.38 -3.40
CA TRP A 172 21.64 -13.39 -4.05
C TRP A 172 21.09 -11.98 -3.91
N SER A 173 21.71 -11.18 -3.03
CA SER A 173 21.33 -9.77 -2.80
C SER A 173 21.56 -8.89 -4.03
N LEU A 174 20.56 -8.08 -4.36
CA LEU A 174 20.61 -7.11 -5.45
C LEU A 174 21.14 -5.73 -5.02
N SER A 175 21.59 -5.58 -3.76
CA SER A 175 22.14 -4.34 -3.20
C SER A 175 23.37 -3.81 -3.96
N GLY A 176 24.07 -4.65 -4.72
CA GLY A 176 25.17 -4.24 -5.59
C GLY A 176 24.75 -3.52 -6.88
N LEU A 177 23.45 -3.47 -7.20
CA LEU A 177 22.93 -2.71 -8.33
C LEU A 177 22.89 -1.20 -7.99
N PRO A 178 23.13 -0.31 -8.97
CA PRO A 178 23.09 1.14 -8.75
C PRO A 178 21.77 1.65 -8.18
N ASP A 179 20.65 1.10 -8.65
CA ASP A 179 19.31 1.38 -8.14
C ASP A 179 18.43 0.14 -8.40
N PRO A 180 18.19 -0.71 -7.38
CA PRO A 180 17.34 -1.88 -7.50
C PRO A 180 15.85 -1.54 -7.30
N VAL A 181 15.45 -0.28 -7.46
CA VAL A 181 14.05 0.14 -7.41
C VAL A 181 13.43 0.17 -8.80
N LEU A 182 12.37 -0.61 -8.96
CA LEU A 182 11.55 -0.65 -10.16
C LEU A 182 10.36 0.29 -9.99
N ALA A 183 10.23 1.31 -10.84
CA ALA A 183 9.07 2.20 -10.81
C ALA A 183 7.77 1.45 -11.14
N ASN A 184 6.61 1.99 -10.72
CA ASN A 184 5.33 1.41 -11.12
C ASN A 184 5.21 1.37 -12.66
N GLY A 185 4.81 0.22 -13.18
CA GLY A 185 4.77 -0.11 -14.60
C GLY A 185 6.10 -0.58 -15.19
N GLY A 186 7.22 -0.46 -14.46
CA GLY A 186 8.55 -0.85 -14.93
C GLY A 186 8.76 -2.36 -14.91
N THR A 187 9.64 -2.83 -15.78
CA THR A 187 10.00 -4.24 -15.96
C THR A 187 11.47 -4.49 -15.64
N ALA A 188 11.81 -5.59 -14.98
CA ALA A 188 13.18 -6.06 -14.83
C ALA A 188 13.29 -7.54 -15.24
N VAL A 189 14.21 -7.84 -16.15
CA VAL A 189 14.42 -9.19 -16.70
C VAL A 189 15.81 -9.69 -16.33
N PHE A 190 15.85 -10.81 -15.64
CA PHE A 190 17.05 -11.49 -15.21
C PHE A 190 17.24 -12.83 -15.92
N ALA A 191 18.45 -13.37 -15.86
CA ALA A 191 18.70 -14.75 -16.26
C ALA A 191 19.76 -15.41 -15.38
N LEU A 192 19.52 -16.67 -15.02
CA LEU A 192 20.51 -17.55 -14.42
C LEU A 192 21.19 -18.35 -15.52
N GLN A 193 22.47 -18.07 -15.74
CA GLN A 193 23.26 -18.69 -16.80
C GLN A 193 24.29 -19.62 -16.19
N ALA A 194 24.31 -20.87 -16.65
CA ALA A 194 25.34 -21.82 -16.25
C ALA A 194 26.45 -21.87 -17.31
N SER A 195 27.71 -22.01 -16.89
CA SER A 195 28.88 -22.06 -17.77
C SER A 195 29.88 -23.15 -17.33
N ASP A 196 30.97 -23.32 -18.10
CA ASP A 196 32.16 -24.15 -17.80
C ASP A 196 32.08 -25.69 -17.81
N ALA A 197 30.95 -26.28 -18.24
CA ALA A 197 30.84 -27.74 -18.33
C ALA A 197 31.93 -28.36 -19.23
N THR A 198 32.57 -29.42 -18.73
CA THR A 198 33.60 -30.15 -19.48
C THR A 198 33.03 -31.33 -20.27
N GLY A 199 31.82 -31.78 -19.92
CA GLY A 199 31.13 -32.92 -20.50
C GLY A 199 30.01 -32.48 -21.41
N ILE A 200 30.07 -32.86 -22.69
CA ILE A 200 29.05 -32.46 -23.69
C ILE A 200 27.63 -32.97 -23.40
N TRP A 201 27.46 -33.94 -22.47
CA TRP A 201 26.17 -34.50 -22.03
C TRP A 201 25.83 -34.16 -20.58
N ALA A 202 26.63 -33.32 -19.94
CA ALA A 202 26.52 -33.04 -18.52
C ALA A 202 25.65 -31.79 -18.30
N SER A 203 24.71 -31.88 -17.38
CA SER A 203 23.69 -30.85 -17.13
C SER A 203 23.71 -30.43 -15.67
N GLY A 204 23.29 -29.20 -15.41
CA GLY A 204 22.83 -28.76 -14.10
C GLY A 204 21.33 -28.49 -14.13
N GLY A 205 20.74 -28.27 -12.96
CA GLY A 205 19.32 -27.92 -12.84
C GLY A 205 19.14 -26.75 -11.92
N PHE A 206 18.37 -25.75 -12.37
CA PHE A 206 17.80 -24.73 -11.49
C PHE A 206 16.43 -25.18 -11.02
N ASP A 207 16.11 -24.94 -9.75
CA ASP A 207 14.78 -25.16 -9.18
C ASP A 207 14.43 -23.98 -8.25
N ASN A 208 13.15 -23.88 -7.90
CA ASN A 208 12.62 -22.93 -6.91
C ASN A 208 13.21 -21.51 -7.02
N ILE A 209 13.02 -20.86 -8.17
CA ILE A 209 13.49 -19.48 -8.39
C ILE A 209 12.48 -18.51 -7.79
N ALA A 210 12.93 -17.52 -7.03
CA ALA A 210 12.12 -16.44 -6.46
C ALA A 210 12.81 -15.08 -6.62
N ILE A 211 12.00 -14.05 -6.86
CA ILE A 211 12.40 -12.64 -6.69
C ILE A 211 11.79 -12.17 -5.39
N LEU A 212 12.61 -11.63 -4.50
CA LEU A 212 12.19 -11.07 -3.22
C LEU A 212 12.35 -9.56 -3.24
N GLY A 213 11.52 -8.89 -2.45
CA GLY A 213 11.54 -7.44 -2.36
C GLY A 213 10.36 -6.89 -1.58
N SER A 214 10.21 -5.58 -1.64
CA SER A 214 9.18 -4.84 -0.91
C SER A 214 8.86 -3.55 -1.66
N PRO A 215 7.67 -2.94 -1.46
CA PRO A 215 7.43 -1.58 -1.94
C PRO A 215 8.59 -0.67 -1.53
N SER A 216 9.20 0.03 -2.49
CA SER A 216 10.34 0.91 -2.24
C SER A 216 9.88 2.15 -1.50
N ASP A 217 10.60 2.52 -0.44
CA ASP A 217 10.46 3.79 0.26
C ASP A 217 11.01 4.98 -0.53
N ALA A 218 10.71 5.08 -1.84
CA ALA A 218 10.87 6.33 -2.56
C ALA A 218 9.73 7.26 -2.16
N ILE A 219 10.07 8.22 -1.31
CA ILE A 219 9.23 9.32 -0.82
C ILE A 219 8.34 9.88 -1.94
N VAL A 220 7.09 9.45 -1.98
CA VAL A 220 5.97 10.14 -2.63
C VAL A 220 4.81 10.13 -1.66
N CYS A 221 4.46 11.32 -1.19
CA CYS A 221 3.41 11.58 -0.22
C CYS A 221 2.04 11.09 -0.73
N ALA A 222 1.39 10.22 0.05
CA ALA A 222 -0.06 10.05 0.07
C ALA A 222 -0.56 10.29 1.52
N ALA A 223 -1.74 10.88 1.64
CA ALA A 223 -2.21 11.60 2.82
C ALA A 223 -2.63 10.69 3.99
N GLY A 224 -1.67 10.40 4.87
CA GLY A 224 -1.86 10.14 6.30
C GLY A 224 -0.69 10.85 6.97
N SER A 225 -0.90 11.51 8.12
CA SER A 225 0.12 12.40 8.69
C SER A 225 1.52 11.82 8.70
N ALA A 226 2.47 12.47 8.01
CA ALA A 226 3.81 11.91 7.83
C ALA A 226 4.50 11.73 9.18
N ALA A 227 5.20 10.61 9.29
CA ALA A 227 5.95 10.24 10.48
C ALA A 227 7.21 11.12 10.60
N GLU A 228 7.45 11.68 11.78
CA GLU A 228 8.66 12.43 12.14
C GLU A 228 9.78 11.45 12.51
N THR A 229 10.97 11.59 11.93
CA THR A 229 12.16 10.80 12.31
C THR A 229 12.78 11.34 13.61
N LEU A 230 12.72 10.53 14.67
CA LEU A 230 13.30 10.80 15.98
C LEU A 230 14.74 10.31 16.11
N VAL A 231 15.07 9.21 15.43
CA VAL A 231 16.42 8.64 15.32
C VAL A 231 16.57 8.23 13.86
N GLY A 232 17.72 8.49 13.24
CA GLY A 232 17.95 8.18 11.82
C GLY A 232 19.31 8.64 11.34
N VAL A 233 19.54 8.53 10.04
CA VAL A 233 20.74 9.04 9.37
C VAL A 233 20.84 10.55 9.63
N ASN A 234 21.95 11.02 10.22
CA ASN A 234 22.13 12.40 10.71
C ASN A 234 21.21 12.87 11.86
N VAL A 235 20.32 12.03 12.39
CA VAL A 235 19.42 12.36 13.52
C VAL A 235 19.75 11.47 14.70
N LEU A 236 20.36 12.05 15.73
CA LEU A 236 20.82 11.33 16.93
C LEU A 236 21.71 10.10 16.61
N ASN A 237 22.46 10.15 15.50
CA ASN A 237 23.43 9.14 15.09
C ASN A 237 22.82 7.74 14.95
N GLY A 238 21.69 7.62 14.24
CA GLY A 238 21.04 6.34 13.95
C GLY A 238 21.82 5.47 12.95
N ASP A 239 22.63 6.10 12.10
CA ASP A 239 23.61 5.48 11.18
C ASP A 239 24.96 5.15 11.85
N PHE A 240 25.10 5.47 13.14
CA PHE A 240 26.30 5.26 13.94
C PHE A 240 27.60 5.83 13.34
N ASP A 241 27.50 6.78 12.41
CA ASP A 241 28.65 7.39 11.77
C ASP A 241 28.99 8.77 12.31
N THR A 242 29.55 8.80 13.52
CA THR A 242 29.98 10.04 14.18
C THR A 242 31.08 10.76 13.35
N PRO A 243 30.77 11.85 12.64
CA PRO A 243 31.75 12.51 11.77
C PRO A 243 32.91 13.03 12.64
N ASP A 244 34.13 13.04 12.09
CA ASP A 244 35.35 13.58 12.71
C ASP A 244 36.12 12.70 13.72
N ILE A 245 35.72 11.45 13.93
CA ILE A 245 36.50 10.48 14.74
C ILE A 245 36.89 9.28 13.86
N SER A 246 38.18 9.04 13.68
CA SER A 246 38.69 7.84 12.98
C SER A 246 38.83 6.66 13.94
N GLY A 247 38.52 5.45 13.49
CA GLY A 247 38.64 4.24 14.31
C GLY A 247 37.41 3.91 15.16
N ASP A 248 37.57 2.86 15.96
CA ASP A 248 36.57 2.39 16.92
C ASP A 248 36.23 3.47 17.97
N ILE A 249 34.95 3.59 18.31
CA ILE A 249 34.45 4.50 19.36
C ILE A 249 33.96 3.68 20.55
N ASN A 250 34.29 4.10 21.77
CA ASN A 250 33.72 3.57 23.00
C ASN A 250 32.55 4.44 23.49
N PHE A 251 31.73 3.92 24.39
CA PHE A 251 30.60 4.68 24.94
C PHE A 251 31.01 6.04 25.56
N ALA A 252 32.22 6.17 26.10
CA ALA A 252 32.70 7.43 26.68
C ALA A 252 32.89 8.55 25.64
N ASN A 253 33.05 8.19 24.36
CA ASN A 253 33.30 9.11 23.25
C ASN A 253 32.12 9.16 22.26
N GLU A 254 31.03 8.44 22.52
CA GLU A 254 29.82 8.49 21.69
C GLU A 254 28.78 9.44 22.33
N PRO A 255 28.39 10.55 21.67
CA PRO A 255 27.58 11.58 22.30
C PRO A 255 26.09 11.26 22.45
N TYR A 256 25.53 10.34 21.66
CA TYR A 256 24.08 10.07 21.66
C TYR A 256 23.72 8.76 22.37
N TRP A 257 24.49 7.71 22.08
CA TRP A 257 24.27 6.38 22.65
C TRP A 257 25.12 6.17 23.90
N VAL A 258 24.46 5.88 25.01
CA VAL A 258 25.11 5.63 26.31
C VAL A 258 24.96 4.17 26.74
N ASN A 259 25.88 3.70 27.57
CA ASN A 259 25.77 2.38 28.16
C ASN A 259 24.81 2.42 29.36
N ILE A 260 23.60 1.89 29.21
CA ILE A 260 22.63 1.72 30.31
C ILE A 260 22.79 0.36 31.03
N GLY A 261 23.78 -0.44 30.62
CA GLY A 261 24.15 -1.71 31.26
C GLY A 261 24.99 -1.53 32.54
N THR A 262 25.45 -2.64 33.10
CA THR A 262 26.21 -2.67 34.36
C THR A 262 27.72 -2.43 34.22
N GLY A 263 28.22 -2.29 32.98
CA GLY A 263 29.64 -2.12 32.67
C GLY A 263 30.12 -0.67 32.73
N ASN A 264 31.35 -0.44 32.26
CA ASN A 264 31.93 0.91 32.16
C ASN A 264 31.98 1.38 30.69
N ASP A 265 32.13 2.69 30.52
CA ASP A 265 32.07 3.35 29.21
C ASP A 265 33.35 3.22 28.37
N ALA A 266 34.38 2.53 28.89
CA ALA A 266 35.63 2.33 28.17
C ALA A 266 35.54 1.20 27.12
N SER A 267 34.45 0.43 27.13
CA SER A 267 34.20 -0.63 26.16
C SER A 267 33.90 -0.07 24.77
N VAL A 268 34.53 -0.66 23.74
CA VAL A 268 34.28 -0.30 22.33
C VAL A 268 32.81 -0.56 22.03
N PHE A 269 32.10 0.45 21.54
CA PHE A 269 30.70 0.41 21.16
C PHE A 269 30.56 0.40 19.63
N LEU A 270 31.14 1.39 18.95
CA LEU A 270 31.10 1.49 17.48
C LEU A 270 32.38 0.96 16.87
N LYS A 271 32.26 0.23 15.77
CA LYS A 271 33.37 -0.43 15.09
C LYS A 271 33.46 0.02 13.63
N GLU A 272 34.67 0.32 13.18
CA GLU A 272 34.98 0.79 11.82
C GLU A 272 35.05 -0.33 10.76
N ASN A 273 34.87 -1.59 11.17
CA ASN A 273 34.97 -2.75 10.26
C ASN A 273 33.62 -3.44 10.10
N GLU A 274 33.43 -4.09 8.95
CA GLU A 274 32.24 -4.90 8.62
C GLU A 274 30.94 -4.07 8.56
N THR A 275 31.04 -2.98 7.80
CA THR A 275 30.07 -1.89 7.64
C THR A 275 28.90 -2.29 6.73
N PHE A 276 27.67 -1.87 7.03
CA PHE A 276 26.52 -2.11 6.15
C PHE A 276 26.64 -1.34 4.82
N ASP A 277 26.91 -0.04 4.89
CA ASP A 277 26.97 0.87 3.74
C ASP A 277 28.30 1.67 3.66
N GLY A 278 29.26 1.35 4.53
CA GLY A 278 30.55 2.04 4.65
C GLY A 278 30.71 2.87 5.92
N THR A 279 29.65 2.99 6.75
CA THR A 279 29.68 3.62 8.07
C THR A 279 30.09 2.66 9.19
N ARG A 280 30.37 3.18 10.39
CA ARG A 280 30.53 2.32 11.58
C ARG A 280 29.21 1.65 11.96
N ASN A 281 29.31 0.50 12.61
CA ASN A 281 28.18 -0.20 13.23
C ASN A 281 28.34 -0.28 14.76
N ALA A 282 27.22 -0.41 15.46
CA ALA A 282 27.16 -0.67 16.89
C ALA A 282 27.36 -2.15 17.21
N ILE A 283 28.06 -2.45 18.32
CA ILE A 283 28.18 -3.79 18.90
C ILE A 283 27.10 -3.98 19.96
N ILE A 284 26.24 -4.97 19.75
CA ILE A 284 25.21 -5.40 20.70
C ILE A 284 25.66 -6.71 21.34
N ALA A 285 26.22 -6.64 22.54
CA ALA A 285 26.81 -7.81 23.21
C ALA A 285 25.78 -8.55 24.05
N GLU A 286 25.89 -9.88 24.15
CA GLU A 286 25.02 -10.69 25.02
C GLU A 286 25.26 -10.47 26.52
N SER A 287 26.23 -9.63 26.84
CA SER A 287 26.51 -9.24 28.20
C SER A 287 25.66 -8.06 28.65
N ALA A 288 24.95 -8.22 29.76
CA ALA A 288 24.27 -7.14 30.50
C ALA A 288 25.21 -6.00 30.99
N THR A 289 26.51 -6.07 30.70
CA THR A 289 27.46 -4.99 30.95
C THR A 289 27.43 -3.92 29.85
N ARG A 290 26.84 -4.19 28.68
CA ARG A 290 26.88 -3.32 27.50
C ARG A 290 25.52 -3.28 26.83
N ILE A 291 24.69 -2.34 27.26
CA ILE A 291 23.35 -2.13 26.69
C ILE A 291 23.34 -0.70 26.16
N PRO A 292 23.34 -0.48 24.83
CA PRO A 292 23.17 0.86 24.29
C PRO A 292 21.74 1.36 24.52
N GLY A 293 21.63 2.52 25.15
CA GLY A 293 20.40 3.30 25.29
C GLY A 293 20.58 4.68 24.70
N LEU A 294 19.49 5.24 24.18
CA LEU A 294 19.44 6.57 23.59
C LEU A 294 18.25 7.36 24.14
N ASP A 295 18.52 8.61 24.46
CA ASP A 295 17.52 9.64 24.78
C ASP A 295 17.08 10.31 23.48
N THR A 296 15.81 10.10 23.10
CA THR A 296 15.27 10.72 21.87
C THR A 296 14.95 12.21 22.09
N GLY A 297 14.86 12.65 23.35
CA GLY A 297 14.34 13.96 23.72
C GLY A 297 12.84 14.15 23.44
N TYR A 298 12.15 13.13 22.92
CA TYR A 298 10.76 13.25 22.49
C TYR A 298 9.79 13.10 23.68
N PRO A 299 8.97 14.12 23.98
CA PRO A 299 7.94 14.04 25.01
C PRO A 299 6.70 13.33 24.46
N LEU A 300 6.38 12.17 25.03
CA LEU A 300 5.23 11.36 24.62
C LEU A 300 3.90 12.11 24.82
N ALA A 301 3.02 12.04 23.83
CA ALA A 301 1.60 12.38 23.97
C ALA A 301 0.72 11.14 23.80
N GLU A 302 -0.43 11.11 24.48
CA GLU A 302 -1.41 10.03 24.30
C GLU A 302 -1.85 9.95 22.84
N GLY A 303 -1.76 8.76 22.24
CA GLY A 303 -2.10 8.51 20.84
C GLY A 303 -0.96 8.69 19.85
N ASP A 304 0.24 9.12 20.27
CA ASP A 304 1.41 9.10 19.39
C ASP A 304 1.72 7.65 18.98
N THR A 305 1.92 7.40 17.69
CA THR A 305 2.20 6.07 17.14
C THR A 305 3.62 6.01 16.56
N PHE A 306 4.39 5.00 16.92
CA PHE A 306 5.82 4.89 16.60
C PHE A 306 6.10 3.71 15.68
N SER A 307 6.98 3.91 14.70
CA SER A 307 7.53 2.86 13.84
C SER A 307 9.04 2.85 13.94
N ILE A 308 9.69 1.71 13.78
CA ILE A 308 11.16 1.63 13.83
C ILE A 308 11.71 0.62 12.83
N CYS A 309 12.78 1.01 12.15
CA CYS A 309 13.57 0.16 11.27
C CYS A 309 15.03 0.12 11.75
N TYR A 310 15.72 -0.99 11.56
CA TYR A 310 17.16 -1.11 11.80
C TYR A 310 17.75 -2.31 11.05
N HIS A 311 19.02 -2.20 10.69
CA HIS A 311 19.78 -3.31 10.12
C HIS A 311 20.60 -3.98 11.22
N TRP A 312 20.67 -5.30 11.21
CA TRP A 312 21.49 -6.02 12.18
C TRP A 312 22.10 -7.28 11.59
N ARG A 313 23.13 -7.82 12.21
CA ARG A 313 23.70 -9.12 11.84
C ARG A 313 24.28 -9.83 13.04
N ASP A 314 24.33 -11.15 12.99
CA ASP A 314 25.16 -11.93 13.89
C ASP A 314 26.66 -11.62 13.70
N SER A 315 27.44 -11.99 14.71
CA SER A 315 28.88 -11.86 14.69
C SER A 315 29.53 -12.93 15.57
N TRP A 316 30.76 -12.69 16.00
CA TRP A 316 31.56 -13.67 16.72
C TRP A 316 30.81 -14.23 17.95
N GLN A 317 30.69 -15.57 18.00
CA GLN A 317 30.06 -16.35 19.08
C GLN A 317 28.56 -16.13 19.28
N TRP A 318 27.87 -15.48 18.34
CA TRP A 318 26.41 -15.48 18.30
C TRP A 318 25.89 -16.89 17.92
N ALA A 319 24.86 -17.40 18.58
CA ALA A 319 24.19 -18.62 18.14
C ALA A 319 22.88 -18.31 17.41
N ASP A 320 22.96 -18.41 16.09
CA ASP A 320 21.88 -18.05 15.17
C ASP A 320 20.54 -18.72 15.52
N ALA A 321 20.55 -19.97 15.98
CA ALA A 321 19.35 -20.75 16.29
C ALA A 321 18.63 -20.36 17.60
N SER A 322 19.17 -19.43 18.38
CA SER A 322 18.63 -19.10 19.72
C SER A 322 18.74 -17.64 20.11
N ASP A 323 19.76 -16.94 19.63
CA ASP A 323 20.10 -15.61 20.11
C ASP A 323 19.50 -14.55 19.18
N GLN A 324 18.94 -13.50 19.78
CA GLN A 324 18.21 -12.47 19.04
C GLN A 324 18.50 -11.08 19.62
N ILE A 325 18.42 -10.04 18.80
CA ILE A 325 18.44 -8.66 19.29
C ILE A 325 17.09 -8.35 19.93
N LEU A 326 17.13 -7.74 21.10
CA LEU A 326 15.98 -7.25 21.85
C LEU A 326 15.93 -5.71 21.74
N LEU A 327 15.00 -5.22 20.95
CA LEU A 327 14.63 -3.81 20.91
C LEU A 327 13.69 -3.49 22.08
N ARG A 328 13.88 -2.33 22.72
CA ARG A 328 12.98 -1.80 23.76
C ARG A 328 12.71 -0.32 23.56
N LEU A 329 11.44 0.06 23.57
CA LEU A 329 11.01 1.43 23.86
C LEU A 329 10.64 1.51 25.34
N PHE A 330 11.14 2.50 26.04
CA PHE A 330 10.94 2.64 27.49
C PHE A 330 10.83 4.10 27.92
N VAL A 331 10.26 4.31 29.11
CA VAL A 331 10.33 5.57 29.85
C VAL A 331 11.08 5.35 31.15
N THR A 332 11.52 6.42 31.81
CA THR A 332 12.12 6.32 33.14
C THR A 332 11.38 7.16 34.17
N HIS A 333 11.53 6.79 35.43
CA HIS A 333 10.91 7.50 36.54
C HIS A 333 11.29 8.99 36.58
N ASP A 334 12.57 9.30 36.31
CA ASP A 334 13.16 10.63 36.43
C ASP A 334 13.43 11.32 35.08
N ASP A 335 12.94 10.73 33.98
CA ASP A 335 13.13 11.24 32.61
C ASP A 335 14.60 11.39 32.22
N THR A 336 15.46 10.52 32.75
CA THR A 336 16.85 10.33 32.30
C THR A 336 17.04 8.93 31.75
N VAL A 337 17.84 8.76 30.70
CA VAL A 337 18.04 7.46 30.02
C VAL A 337 18.59 6.35 30.94
N GLY A 338 19.37 6.72 31.96
CA GLY A 338 19.92 5.81 32.97
C GLY A 338 19.02 5.59 34.20
N GLY A 339 17.86 6.24 34.27
CA GLY A 339 16.92 6.14 35.38
C GLY A 339 16.23 4.77 35.48
N THR A 340 15.43 4.58 36.53
CA THR A 340 14.64 3.35 36.68
C THR A 340 13.66 3.18 35.52
N GLN A 341 13.86 2.14 34.72
CA GLN A 341 13.15 1.91 33.46
C GLN A 341 11.76 1.30 33.68
N THR A 342 10.81 1.74 32.86
CA THR A 342 9.52 1.08 32.61
C THR A 342 9.44 0.81 31.11
N ASN A 343 9.53 -0.46 30.73
CA ASN A 343 9.40 -0.86 29.32
C ASN A 343 7.97 -0.58 28.84
N LEU A 344 7.87 0.14 27.72
CA LEU A 344 6.61 0.38 27.03
C LEU A 344 6.28 -0.80 26.12
N ILE A 345 7.25 -1.18 25.30
CA ILE A 345 7.14 -2.32 24.39
C ILE A 345 8.53 -2.87 24.06
N SER A 346 8.56 -4.13 23.63
CA SER A 346 9.78 -4.82 23.21
C SER A 346 9.53 -5.68 21.99
N SER A 347 10.53 -5.76 21.10
CA SER A 347 10.51 -6.65 19.94
C SER A 347 11.80 -7.45 19.87
N LEU A 348 11.72 -8.62 19.24
CA LEU A 348 12.87 -9.46 18.95
C LEU A 348 13.12 -9.42 17.44
N SER A 349 14.40 -9.38 17.04
CA SER A 349 14.79 -9.34 15.63
C SER A 349 14.39 -10.58 14.82
N GLY A 350 14.00 -11.67 15.49
CA GLY A 350 14.06 -13.01 14.92
C GLY A 350 15.47 -13.59 15.02
N TYR A 351 15.59 -14.85 14.63
CA TYR A 351 16.86 -15.58 14.54
C TYR A 351 17.66 -15.09 13.32
N SER A 352 18.99 -15.12 13.40
CA SER A 352 19.82 -14.83 12.23
C SER A 352 19.54 -15.89 11.17
N THR A 353 19.27 -15.43 9.95
CA THR A 353 19.02 -16.31 8.80
C THR A 353 20.25 -16.44 7.91
N ALA A 354 21.19 -15.49 8.00
CA ALA A 354 22.38 -15.44 7.17
C ALA A 354 23.61 -14.97 7.96
N ASN A 355 24.43 -15.94 8.40
CA ASN A 355 25.61 -15.70 9.24
C ASN A 355 26.53 -14.61 8.66
N GLY A 356 26.65 -13.51 9.40
CA GLY A 356 27.48 -12.36 9.09
C GLY A 356 26.91 -11.39 8.05
N SER A 357 25.64 -11.53 7.65
CA SER A 357 24.96 -10.64 6.70
C SER A 357 23.95 -9.75 7.40
N TYR A 358 23.84 -8.48 6.99
CA TYR A 358 22.87 -7.56 7.58
C TYR A 358 21.45 -7.89 7.12
N GLU A 359 20.55 -8.01 8.09
CA GLU A 359 19.13 -8.27 7.98
C GLU A 359 18.36 -7.03 8.44
N LEU A 360 17.30 -6.66 7.71
CA LEU A 360 16.46 -5.51 8.02
C LEU A 360 15.29 -5.94 8.92
N VAL A 361 15.10 -5.24 10.03
CA VAL A 361 13.91 -5.35 10.86
C VAL A 361 13.16 -4.03 10.79
N CYS A 362 11.90 -4.06 10.35
CA CYS A 362 11.00 -2.91 10.33
C CYS A 362 9.69 -3.24 11.03
N LEU A 363 9.34 -2.44 12.04
CA LEU A 363 8.12 -2.58 12.83
C LEU A 363 7.26 -1.32 12.64
N LYS A 364 6.20 -1.43 11.85
CA LYS A 364 5.27 -0.32 11.58
C LYS A 364 4.22 -0.21 12.68
N ASN A 365 3.92 1.01 13.11
CA ASN A 365 2.96 1.34 14.16
C ASN A 365 3.14 0.45 15.41
N PHE A 366 4.40 0.12 15.68
CA PHE A 366 4.85 -0.84 16.67
C PHE A 366 4.39 -0.50 18.07
N TYR A 367 4.28 0.78 18.40
CA TYR A 367 3.81 1.26 19.70
C TYR A 367 2.85 2.43 19.52
N THR A 368 1.79 2.49 20.33
CA THR A 368 0.96 3.68 20.48
C THR A 368 0.95 4.08 21.95
N ALA A 369 1.31 5.33 22.24
CA ALA A 369 1.43 5.82 23.61
C ALA A 369 0.07 6.00 24.27
N ASP A 370 -0.05 5.58 25.52
CA ASP A 370 -1.28 5.76 26.31
C ASP A 370 -1.20 7.00 27.23
N ALA A 371 -2.34 7.33 27.85
CA ALA A 371 -2.44 8.46 28.78
C ALA A 371 -1.47 8.37 29.98
N ALA A 372 -1.03 7.17 30.37
CA ALA A 372 -0.22 6.97 31.57
C ALA A 372 1.24 7.40 31.37
N VAL A 373 1.69 7.46 30.11
CA VAL A 373 3.06 7.85 29.74
C VAL A 373 3.13 9.25 29.13
N ALA A 374 1.99 9.93 28.97
CA ALA A 374 1.94 11.29 28.46
C ALA A 374 2.81 12.25 29.29
N GLY A 375 3.64 13.04 28.61
CA GLY A 375 4.61 13.97 29.18
C GLY A 375 5.94 13.34 29.62
N LYS A 376 6.10 12.01 29.53
CA LYS A 376 7.37 11.33 29.75
C LYS A 376 8.25 11.37 28.52
N THR A 377 9.57 11.30 28.72
CA THR A 377 10.52 11.26 27.60
C THR A 377 10.66 9.83 27.09
N LEU A 378 10.59 9.66 25.76
CA LEU A 378 10.79 8.37 25.09
C LEU A 378 12.28 8.04 25.00
N PHE A 379 12.63 6.82 25.41
CA PHE A 379 13.96 6.25 25.25
C PHE A 379 13.89 4.97 24.41
N VAL A 380 14.97 4.69 23.67
CA VAL A 380 15.16 3.46 22.91
C VAL A 380 16.42 2.75 23.39
N ALA A 381 16.38 1.42 23.48
CA ALA A 381 17.55 0.60 23.78
C ALA A 381 17.56 -0.68 22.93
N PHE A 382 18.78 -1.13 22.65
CA PHE A 382 19.03 -2.43 22.06
C PHE A 382 19.80 -3.29 23.06
N ASP A 383 19.37 -4.53 23.19
CA ASP A 383 19.89 -5.54 24.10
C ASP A 383 19.89 -6.88 23.34
N THR A 384 20.14 -7.99 24.04
CA THR A 384 19.98 -9.32 23.45
C THR A 384 19.06 -10.21 24.29
N LEU A 385 18.52 -11.23 23.64
CA LEU A 385 17.97 -12.41 24.29
C LEU A 385 18.94 -13.56 24.05
N ASP A 386 19.76 -13.87 25.06
CA ASP A 386 20.63 -15.07 25.07
C ASP A 386 19.76 -16.32 25.23
N GLY A 387 19.61 -17.06 24.13
CA GLY A 387 18.75 -18.24 24.08
C GLY A 387 19.49 -19.55 24.36
N ASN A 388 20.81 -19.58 24.19
CA ASN A 388 21.64 -20.77 24.43
C ASN A 388 22.24 -20.83 25.85
N GLY A 389 22.21 -19.72 26.60
CA GLY A 389 22.75 -19.55 27.95
C GLY A 389 24.26 -19.24 28.01
N ALA A 390 24.88 -18.89 26.89
CA ALA A 390 26.30 -18.58 26.72
C ALA A 390 26.46 -17.12 26.29
N ALA A 391 26.45 -16.22 27.29
CA ALA A 391 26.59 -14.78 27.10
C ALA A 391 28.00 -14.29 26.70
N ASP A 392 28.64 -14.91 25.71
CA ASP A 392 29.94 -14.50 25.16
C ASP A 392 29.89 -14.06 23.69
N GLY A 393 28.72 -14.12 23.04
CA GLY A 393 28.47 -13.61 21.69
C GLY A 393 28.16 -12.11 21.62
N PHE A 394 28.12 -11.61 20.38
CA PHE A 394 27.58 -10.29 20.06
C PHE A 394 27.07 -10.20 18.61
N ALA A 395 26.17 -9.25 18.37
CA ALA A 395 25.65 -8.87 17.07
C ALA A 395 26.16 -7.46 16.68
N ARG A 396 25.96 -7.10 15.41
CA ARG A 396 26.12 -5.73 14.91
C ARG A 396 24.76 -5.11 14.62
N LEU A 397 24.66 -3.80 14.80
CA LEU A 397 23.46 -3.00 14.53
C LEU A 397 23.87 -1.74 13.75
N ASP A 398 23.07 -1.39 12.75
CA ASP A 398 23.30 -0.25 11.87
C ASP A 398 21.98 0.39 11.41
N ASN A 399 22.03 1.65 10.94
CA ASN A 399 20.92 2.37 10.33
C ASN A 399 19.58 2.24 11.09
N VAL A 400 19.59 2.60 12.37
CA VAL A 400 18.38 2.70 13.21
C VAL A 400 17.59 3.93 12.79
N GLU A 401 16.36 3.72 12.35
CA GLU A 401 15.38 4.75 12.04
C GLU A 401 14.13 4.58 12.92
N LEU A 402 13.92 5.48 13.89
CA LEU A 402 12.71 5.54 14.72
C LEU A 402 11.86 6.73 14.26
N THR A 403 10.60 6.50 13.91
CA THR A 403 9.66 7.54 13.48
C THR A 403 8.40 7.58 14.35
N VAL A 404 7.75 8.75 14.40
CA VAL A 404 6.50 8.97 15.14
C VAL A 404 5.45 9.69 14.29
N VAL A 405 4.23 9.18 14.32
CA VAL A 405 3.04 9.88 13.87
C VAL A 405 2.39 10.52 15.09
N THR A 406 2.51 11.84 15.22
CA THR A 406 2.01 12.54 16.41
C THR A 406 0.48 12.70 16.41
N SER A 407 -0.15 12.47 17.56
CA SER A 407 -1.57 12.78 17.80
C SER A 407 -1.79 14.23 18.25
N ARG A 408 -0.72 14.97 18.54
CA ARG A 408 -0.77 16.27 19.18
C ARG A 408 -1.45 17.30 18.28
N GLN A 409 -2.43 18.01 18.87
CA GLN A 409 -2.99 19.20 18.24
C GLN A 409 -1.93 20.32 18.27
N PRO A 410 -1.76 21.09 17.19
CA PRO A 410 -0.79 22.17 17.17
C PRO A 410 -1.14 23.21 18.25
N ASP A 411 -0.10 23.77 18.88
CA ASP A 411 -0.22 24.85 19.86
C ASP A 411 0.04 26.21 19.16
N PRO A 412 -0.99 26.87 18.60
CA PRO A 412 -0.78 28.11 17.88
C PRO A 412 -0.45 29.28 18.81
N VAL A 413 0.54 30.06 18.42
CA VAL A 413 0.92 31.32 19.04
C VAL A 413 0.40 32.47 18.19
N VAL A 414 -0.06 33.55 18.84
CA VAL A 414 -0.42 34.79 18.14
C VAL A 414 0.86 35.55 17.79
N ALA A 415 1.21 35.58 16.50
CA ALA A 415 2.39 36.29 16.01
C ALA A 415 2.17 37.80 15.88
N SER A 416 0.99 38.21 15.40
CA SER A 416 0.60 39.64 15.34
C SER A 416 -0.91 39.82 15.27
N VAL A 417 -1.39 41.02 15.64
CA VAL A 417 -2.81 41.40 15.58
C VAL A 417 -2.94 42.78 14.94
N SER A 418 -3.85 42.90 13.97
CA SER A 418 -4.29 44.14 13.34
C SER A 418 -5.80 44.36 13.55
N THR A 419 -6.37 45.43 13.00
CA THR A 419 -7.82 45.71 13.17
C THR A 419 -8.71 44.61 12.60
N ASP A 420 -8.28 43.98 11.50
CA ASP A 420 -9.12 43.07 10.71
C ASP A 420 -8.54 41.66 10.59
N THR A 421 -7.34 41.42 11.14
CA THR A 421 -6.59 40.17 10.92
C THR A 421 -5.70 39.84 12.11
N MET A 422 -5.67 38.56 12.48
CA MET A 422 -4.75 37.98 13.47
C MET A 422 -3.87 36.94 12.79
N HIS A 423 -2.55 37.06 12.93
CA HIS A 423 -1.60 36.05 12.46
C HIS A 423 -1.39 35.00 13.55
N LEU A 424 -1.73 33.75 13.21
CA LEU A 424 -1.45 32.57 14.02
C LEU A 424 -0.24 31.86 13.45
N THR A 425 0.72 31.54 14.31
CA THR A 425 1.87 30.71 13.95
C THR A 425 1.92 29.44 14.77
N TRP A 426 2.21 28.31 14.15
CA TRP A 426 2.43 27.03 14.82
C TRP A 426 3.50 26.25 14.09
N ASP A 427 4.15 25.32 14.80
CA ASP A 427 5.05 24.37 14.16
C ASP A 427 4.23 23.40 13.31
N SER A 428 4.57 23.33 12.02
CA SER A 428 3.93 22.48 11.02
C SER A 428 4.90 21.44 10.50
N PHE A 429 4.41 20.25 10.19
CA PHE A 429 5.24 19.15 9.70
C PHE A 429 4.66 18.62 8.41
N THR A 430 5.50 18.46 7.38
CA THR A 430 5.14 17.95 6.05
C THR A 430 4.21 16.75 6.16
N GLY A 431 3.20 16.65 5.29
CA GLY A 431 2.23 15.55 5.30
C GLY A 431 1.05 15.69 6.29
N ASN A 432 1.08 16.67 7.20
CA ASN A 432 -0.12 17.07 7.96
C ASN A 432 -0.97 18.08 7.18
N SER A 433 -2.27 18.07 7.47
CA SER A 433 -3.17 19.18 7.14
C SER A 433 -3.70 19.81 8.42
N TYR A 434 -3.83 21.13 8.40
CA TYR A 434 -4.35 21.89 9.54
C TYR A 434 -5.63 22.62 9.17
N MET A 435 -6.49 22.81 10.17
CA MET A 435 -7.69 23.62 10.08
C MET A 435 -7.61 24.72 11.13
N VAL A 436 -7.97 25.95 10.75
CA VAL A 436 -8.13 27.06 11.71
C VAL A 436 -9.61 27.26 11.98
N GLN A 437 -10.00 27.21 13.24
CA GLN A 437 -11.38 27.44 13.67
C GLN A 437 -11.47 28.69 14.56
N GLN A 438 -12.64 29.32 14.53
CA GLN A 438 -12.99 30.48 15.33
C GLN A 438 -14.24 30.21 16.16
N SER A 439 -14.27 30.73 17.38
CA SER A 439 -15.49 30.78 18.20
C SER A 439 -15.58 32.10 18.96
N THR A 440 -16.80 32.53 19.27
CA THR A 440 -17.06 33.66 20.18
C THR A 440 -17.13 33.22 21.65
N ASN A 441 -17.14 31.92 21.92
CA ASN A 441 -17.18 31.33 23.26
C ASN A 441 -16.48 29.97 23.26
N LEU A 442 -15.47 29.81 24.13
CA LEU A 442 -14.70 28.55 24.25
C LEU A 442 -15.56 27.31 24.52
N LEU A 443 -16.78 27.49 25.03
CA LEU A 443 -17.70 26.42 25.41
C LEU A 443 -18.84 26.17 24.39
N SER A 444 -18.82 26.80 23.21
CA SER A 444 -19.82 26.62 22.15
C SER A 444 -19.20 26.09 20.85
N ASP A 445 -20.05 25.84 19.85
CA ASP A 445 -19.66 25.38 18.53
C ASP A 445 -18.59 26.26 17.89
N TRP A 446 -17.62 25.61 17.25
CA TRP A 446 -16.50 26.24 16.55
C TRP A 446 -16.81 26.29 15.05
N THR A 447 -16.55 27.43 14.42
CA THR A 447 -16.70 27.61 12.97
C THR A 447 -15.36 27.51 12.27
N SER A 448 -15.23 26.67 11.26
CA SER A 448 -14.02 26.57 10.45
C SER A 448 -13.83 27.82 9.58
N LEU A 449 -12.67 28.46 9.68
CA LEU A 449 -12.29 29.60 8.84
C LEU A 449 -11.61 29.15 7.55
N GLN A 450 -10.80 28.11 7.66
CA GLN A 450 -10.18 27.40 6.54
C GLN A 450 -9.97 25.96 6.98
N CYS A 451 -10.54 25.02 6.24
CA CYS A 451 -10.54 23.60 6.59
C CYS A 451 -9.23 22.90 6.23
N VAL A 452 -8.40 23.50 5.37
CA VAL A 452 -7.15 22.88 4.89
C VAL A 452 -6.06 23.92 4.72
N ILE A 453 -5.03 23.83 5.55
CA ILE A 453 -3.76 24.54 5.47
C ILE A 453 -2.68 23.46 5.34
N PRO A 454 -2.13 23.24 4.13
CA PRO A 454 -1.06 22.28 3.94
C PRO A 454 0.17 22.69 4.74
N ALA A 455 0.78 21.75 5.45
CA ALA A 455 2.00 22.02 6.20
C ALA A 455 3.16 22.44 5.27
N THR A 456 3.95 23.42 5.68
CA THR A 456 5.13 23.90 4.93
C THR A 456 6.47 23.34 5.42
N ASN A 457 6.45 22.49 6.46
CA ASN A 457 7.61 22.06 7.25
C ASN A 457 8.29 23.22 7.99
N GLY A 458 8.20 23.23 9.32
CA GLY A 458 8.63 24.34 10.18
C GLY A 458 7.49 25.29 10.51
N LEU A 459 7.83 26.54 10.84
CA LEU A 459 6.86 27.51 11.36
C LEU A 459 5.85 27.95 10.26
N GLN A 460 4.60 27.54 10.42
CA GLN A 460 3.47 27.95 9.58
C GLN A 460 2.95 29.31 10.07
N ASP A 461 2.55 30.20 9.15
CA ASP A 461 1.83 31.44 9.46
C ASP A 461 0.48 31.45 8.73
N TYR A 462 -0.58 31.85 9.44
CA TYR A 462 -1.92 31.99 8.90
C TYR A 462 -2.58 33.29 9.35
N ALA A 463 -3.02 34.07 8.36
CA ALA A 463 -3.74 35.32 8.54
C ALA A 463 -5.25 35.07 8.75
N ALA A 464 -5.68 34.88 10.00
CA ALA A 464 -7.07 34.66 10.36
C ALA A 464 -7.88 35.96 10.37
N PRO A 465 -9.00 36.07 9.64
CA PRO A 465 -9.83 37.28 9.61
C PRO A 465 -10.58 37.50 10.93
N ILE A 466 -10.54 38.73 11.46
CA ILE A 466 -11.32 39.16 12.62
C ILE A 466 -12.63 39.78 12.11
N ARG A 467 -13.71 38.99 12.08
CA ARG A 467 -14.99 39.41 11.48
C ARG A 467 -15.96 40.12 12.44
N SER A 468 -15.64 40.26 13.73
CA SER A 468 -16.55 40.86 14.71
C SER A 468 -15.81 41.69 15.78
N ASN A 469 -16.50 42.70 16.34
CA ASN A 469 -16.00 43.50 17.47
C ASN A 469 -16.10 42.78 18.84
N SER A 470 -16.39 41.48 18.84
CA SER A 470 -16.50 40.64 20.05
C SER A 470 -15.23 39.81 20.24
N ALA A 471 -15.01 39.29 21.47
CA ALA A 471 -13.92 38.36 21.73
C ALA A 471 -14.00 37.16 20.77
N ALA A 472 -12.92 36.92 20.04
CA ALA A 472 -12.77 35.80 19.12
C ALA A 472 -11.67 34.89 19.65
N TYR A 473 -12.02 33.64 19.89
CA TYR A 473 -11.10 32.55 20.19
C TYR A 473 -10.76 31.84 18.90
N PHE A 474 -9.50 31.45 18.76
CA PHE A 474 -9.03 30.70 17.61
C PHE A 474 -8.31 29.45 18.10
N ARG A 475 -8.44 28.37 17.35
CA ARG A 475 -7.65 27.16 17.54
C ARG A 475 -7.18 26.65 16.19
N VAL A 476 -6.04 25.98 16.20
CA VAL A 476 -5.56 25.22 15.05
C VAL A 476 -5.74 23.75 15.41
N CYS A 477 -6.33 22.99 14.50
CA CYS A 477 -6.51 21.56 14.66
C CYS A 477 -5.73 20.84 13.56
N LYS A 478 -5.10 19.72 13.91
CA LYS A 478 -4.69 18.73 12.90
C LYS A 478 -5.96 18.07 12.37
N THR A 479 -6.08 17.89 11.06
CA THR A 479 -7.25 17.30 10.42
C THR A 479 -6.82 16.30 9.36
N ASP A 480 -7.52 15.17 9.30
CA ASP A 480 -7.55 14.36 8.09
C ASP A 480 -8.39 15.14 7.08
N ARG A 481 -7.75 15.58 5.99
CA ARG A 481 -8.30 16.57 5.06
C ARG A 481 -9.68 16.19 4.50
N PHE A 482 -10.00 14.90 4.47
CA PHE A 482 -11.11 14.34 3.72
C PHE A 482 -12.15 13.58 4.55
N VAL A 483 -11.94 13.42 5.86
CA VAL A 483 -12.88 12.71 6.74
C VAL A 483 -13.70 13.72 7.55
N ASP A 484 -15.02 13.66 7.41
CA ASP A 484 -15.93 14.48 8.20
C ASP A 484 -15.88 14.10 9.69
N SER A 485 -15.83 15.11 10.56
CA SER A 485 -15.88 14.89 12.02
C SER A 485 -17.20 14.26 12.51
N SER A 486 -18.24 14.30 11.67
CA SER A 486 -19.53 13.65 11.94
C SER A 486 -19.59 12.19 11.48
N THR A 487 -18.56 11.69 10.79
CA THR A 487 -18.51 10.27 10.41
C THR A 487 -18.40 9.40 11.66
N PRO A 488 -19.19 8.31 11.78
CA PRO A 488 -19.07 7.39 12.90
C PRO A 488 -17.66 6.81 13.02
N GLU A 489 -17.14 6.72 14.24
CA GLU A 489 -15.78 6.22 14.54
C GLU A 489 -15.59 4.74 14.12
N ASP A 490 -16.69 3.98 14.07
CA ASP A 490 -16.75 2.59 13.64
C ASP A 490 -17.31 2.42 12.21
N ALA A 491 -17.28 3.49 11.38
CA ALA A 491 -17.76 3.42 10.01
C ALA A 491 -16.95 2.40 9.19
N GLN A 492 -17.65 1.41 8.65
CA GLN A 492 -17.11 0.34 7.80
C GLN A 492 -18.00 0.18 6.56
N PRO A 493 -17.46 -0.38 5.46
CA PRO A 493 -18.26 -0.73 4.28
C PRO A 493 -19.52 -1.53 4.64
N ASN A 494 -20.67 -1.19 4.04
CA ASN A 494 -21.87 -2.00 4.19
C ASN A 494 -21.77 -3.24 3.31
N LEU A 495 -21.34 -4.36 3.89
CA LEU A 495 -21.11 -5.61 3.17
C LEU A 495 -21.93 -6.74 3.79
N ALA A 496 -22.74 -7.43 2.98
CA ALA A 496 -23.47 -8.62 3.41
C ALA A 496 -22.54 -9.83 3.62
N SER A 497 -21.38 -9.83 2.98
CA SER A 497 -20.30 -10.80 3.17
C SER A 497 -18.95 -10.08 3.19
N PRO A 498 -18.06 -10.36 4.16
CA PRO A 498 -16.75 -9.70 4.22
C PRO A 498 -15.93 -9.99 2.96
N THR A 499 -15.19 -8.99 2.48
CA THR A 499 -14.22 -9.16 1.38
C THR A 499 -12.95 -9.88 1.83
N GLY A 500 -12.67 -9.88 3.14
CA GLY A 500 -11.43 -10.40 3.73
C GLY A 500 -10.41 -9.32 4.06
N ASP A 501 -10.66 -8.08 3.64
CA ASP A 501 -9.86 -6.89 3.93
C ASP A 501 -10.14 -6.31 5.32
N GLU A 502 -9.13 -5.64 5.88
CA GLU A 502 -9.31 -4.71 6.99
C GLU A 502 -9.38 -3.28 6.45
N TRP A 503 -10.44 -2.54 6.78
CA TRP A 503 -10.73 -1.25 6.16
C TRP A 503 -10.42 -0.07 7.08
N SER A 504 -9.63 0.89 6.59
CA SER A 504 -9.42 2.22 7.19
C SER A 504 -10.11 3.32 6.36
N LEU A 505 -10.72 4.30 7.02
CA LEU A 505 -11.45 5.37 6.35
C LEU A 505 -10.47 6.40 5.75
N ASP A 506 -10.65 6.73 4.48
CA ASP A 506 -9.78 7.66 3.71
C ASP A 506 -10.51 8.96 3.33
N PHE A 507 -11.79 8.84 3.00
CA PHE A 507 -12.66 9.98 2.70
C PHE A 507 -14.06 9.74 3.24
N SER A 508 -14.70 10.79 3.72
CA SER A 508 -16.14 10.80 3.97
C SER A 508 -16.74 12.19 3.75
N ASP A 509 -17.99 12.22 3.32
CA ASP A 509 -18.83 13.40 3.41
C ASP A 509 -20.20 12.96 3.90
N GLU A 510 -20.60 13.43 5.09
CA GLU A 510 -21.90 13.19 5.73
C GLU A 510 -22.88 14.33 5.40
N PHE A 511 -22.52 15.21 4.47
CA PHE A 511 -23.31 16.29 3.89
C PHE A 511 -23.98 17.22 4.92
N SER A 512 -23.29 17.45 6.04
CA SER A 512 -23.71 18.43 7.05
C SER A 512 -23.72 19.86 6.49
N THR A 513 -22.77 20.18 5.62
CA THR A 513 -22.68 21.45 4.85
C THR A 513 -22.09 21.19 3.47
N PHE A 514 -22.18 22.16 2.55
CA PHE A 514 -21.56 22.01 1.23
C PHE A 514 -20.08 22.32 1.32
N ASP A 515 -19.22 21.31 1.30
CA ASP A 515 -17.78 21.48 1.40
C ASP A 515 -17.12 21.70 0.02
N THR A 516 -16.77 22.94 -0.28
CA THR A 516 -16.08 23.31 -1.53
C THR A 516 -14.65 22.80 -1.63
N THR A 517 -14.09 22.25 -0.54
CA THR A 517 -12.76 21.62 -0.55
C THR A 517 -12.81 20.15 -0.97
N LYS A 518 -14.02 19.55 -0.97
CA LYS A 518 -14.29 18.17 -1.43
C LYS A 518 -15.04 18.14 -2.76
N TRP A 519 -15.92 19.11 -3.00
CA TRP A 519 -16.83 19.10 -4.14
C TRP A 519 -16.84 20.38 -4.96
N VAL A 520 -16.93 20.22 -6.28
CA VAL A 520 -17.31 21.24 -7.24
C VAL A 520 -18.73 20.96 -7.72
N LYS A 521 -19.56 22.00 -7.84
CA LYS A 521 -20.87 21.88 -8.51
C LYS A 521 -20.65 21.87 -10.01
N SER A 522 -21.05 20.79 -10.68
CA SER A 522 -20.89 20.69 -12.14
C SER A 522 -21.82 21.70 -12.83
N VAL A 523 -21.29 22.38 -13.86
CA VAL A 523 -22.04 23.34 -14.68
C VAL A 523 -21.77 23.07 -16.15
N SER A 524 -22.81 22.74 -16.89
CA SER A 524 -22.71 22.45 -18.33
C SER A 524 -22.33 23.69 -19.13
N SER A 525 -21.25 23.60 -19.91
CA SER A 525 -20.89 24.58 -20.96
C SER A 525 -21.68 24.37 -22.25
N SER A 526 -22.17 23.15 -22.48
CA SER A 526 -23.07 22.77 -23.58
C SER A 526 -24.09 21.74 -23.09
N SER A 527 -25.22 21.60 -23.80
CA SER A 527 -26.16 20.50 -23.53
C SER A 527 -25.47 19.15 -23.68
N ARG A 528 -25.87 18.19 -22.84
CA ARG A 528 -25.58 16.78 -23.02
C ARG A 528 -26.51 16.13 -24.05
N ALA A 529 -26.34 14.84 -24.33
CA ALA A 529 -27.07 14.10 -25.36
C ALA A 529 -28.59 14.10 -25.14
N ALA A 530 -29.36 14.50 -26.15
CA ALA A 530 -30.82 14.58 -26.10
C ALA A 530 -31.48 13.23 -25.77
N ARG A 531 -32.65 13.28 -25.11
CA ARG A 531 -33.46 12.11 -24.74
C ARG A 531 -34.87 12.24 -25.34
N PRO A 532 -35.01 12.15 -26.68
CA PRO A 532 -36.28 12.44 -27.36
C PRO A 532 -37.39 11.45 -27.02
N ALA A 533 -37.06 10.20 -26.65
CA ALA A 533 -38.04 9.21 -26.22
C ALA A 533 -38.75 9.62 -24.92
N GLN A 534 -38.05 10.32 -24.03
CA GLN A 534 -38.56 10.89 -22.78
C GLN A 534 -39.18 12.28 -23.01
N GLY A 535 -39.06 12.83 -24.24
CA GLY A 535 -39.50 14.18 -24.58
C GLY A 535 -38.54 15.28 -24.12
N ILE A 536 -37.24 15.01 -24.05
CA ILE A 536 -36.21 15.98 -23.66
C ILE A 536 -35.32 16.28 -24.88
N ALA A 537 -35.35 17.51 -25.36
CA ALA A 537 -34.56 17.97 -26.51
C ALA A 537 -33.12 18.33 -26.10
N ASP A 538 -32.93 18.86 -24.89
CA ASP A 538 -31.63 19.24 -24.33
C ASP A 538 -31.67 19.25 -22.79
N TRP A 539 -30.50 19.11 -22.15
CA TRP A 539 -30.41 19.09 -20.69
C TRP A 539 -29.05 19.53 -20.15
N TRP A 540 -29.06 20.11 -18.94
CA TRP A 540 -27.94 20.89 -18.42
C TRP A 540 -27.75 20.74 -16.92
N TRP A 541 -26.49 20.58 -16.50
CA TRP A 541 -26.08 20.73 -15.10
C TRP A 541 -26.07 22.20 -14.69
N ARG A 542 -26.65 22.51 -13.52
CA ARG A 542 -26.75 23.87 -12.98
C ARG A 542 -26.34 23.91 -11.51
N ALA A 543 -25.53 24.92 -11.14
CA ALA A 543 -25.06 25.07 -9.76
C ALA A 543 -26.18 25.34 -8.74
N ASP A 544 -27.30 25.94 -9.16
CA ASP A 544 -28.48 26.18 -8.32
C ASP A 544 -29.41 24.95 -8.19
N HIS A 545 -29.04 23.82 -8.81
CA HIS A 545 -29.71 22.52 -8.67
C HIS A 545 -29.00 21.58 -7.70
N VAL A 546 -28.06 22.12 -6.92
CA VAL A 546 -27.35 21.42 -5.84
C VAL A 546 -27.52 22.20 -4.54
N ALA A 547 -28.03 21.54 -3.51
CA ALA A 547 -28.20 22.11 -2.19
C ALA A 547 -27.92 21.06 -1.10
N ILE A 548 -27.61 21.52 0.11
CA ILE A 548 -27.67 20.68 1.31
C ILE A 548 -29.02 20.93 1.99
N SER A 549 -29.71 19.88 2.38
CA SER A 549 -31.00 19.95 3.05
C SER A 549 -31.11 18.86 4.10
N ASN A 550 -31.26 19.24 5.38
CA ASN A 550 -31.40 18.29 6.50
C ASN A 550 -30.26 17.28 6.63
N GLY A 551 -29.01 17.70 6.36
CA GLY A 551 -27.85 16.83 6.46
C GLY A 551 -27.67 15.88 5.27
N THR A 552 -28.34 16.11 4.14
CA THR A 552 -28.13 15.34 2.91
C THR A 552 -27.85 16.27 1.73
N LEU A 553 -27.12 15.76 0.74
CA LEU A 553 -26.96 16.41 -0.55
C LEU A 553 -28.21 16.18 -1.40
N ALA A 554 -28.89 17.26 -1.78
CA ALA A 554 -30.04 17.24 -2.67
C ALA A 554 -29.64 17.61 -4.10
N LEU A 555 -29.85 16.70 -5.05
CA LEU A 555 -29.65 16.94 -6.48
C LEU A 555 -31.02 17.07 -7.16
N LYS A 556 -31.29 18.27 -7.65
CA LYS A 556 -32.60 18.66 -8.19
C LYS A 556 -32.70 18.41 -9.69
N ILE A 557 -33.87 17.98 -10.14
CA ILE A 557 -34.30 18.05 -11.53
C ILE A 557 -35.50 18.99 -11.67
N SER A 558 -35.50 19.85 -12.70
CA SER A 558 -36.65 20.69 -13.02
C SER A 558 -36.83 20.97 -14.50
N LYS A 559 -38.04 21.42 -14.87
CA LYS A 559 -38.36 21.94 -16.19
C LYS A 559 -37.86 23.38 -16.33
N TYR A 560 -37.02 23.63 -17.31
CA TYR A 560 -36.76 25.00 -17.75
C TYR A 560 -37.89 25.48 -18.69
N ASP A 561 -38.26 24.64 -19.64
CA ASP A 561 -39.42 24.81 -20.52
C ASP A 561 -40.09 23.45 -20.85
N SER A 562 -40.73 23.33 -22.01
CA SER A 562 -41.42 22.10 -22.42
C SER A 562 -40.51 20.91 -22.57
N ASP A 563 -39.28 21.10 -23.05
CA ASP A 563 -38.38 20.03 -23.52
C ASP A 563 -36.93 20.21 -23.09
N THR A 564 -36.61 21.26 -22.32
CA THR A 564 -35.32 21.46 -21.65
C THR A 564 -35.36 21.06 -20.17
N MET A 565 -34.46 20.15 -19.77
CA MET A 565 -34.29 19.72 -18.38
C MET A 565 -33.07 20.37 -17.71
N TYR A 566 -33.23 20.89 -16.49
CA TYR A 566 -32.13 21.30 -15.62
C TYR A 566 -31.91 20.30 -14.49
N CYS A 567 -30.64 20.02 -14.19
CA CYS A 567 -30.21 18.91 -13.36
C CYS A 567 -29.11 19.33 -12.38
N GLY A 568 -28.94 18.55 -11.30
CA GLY A 568 -27.91 18.77 -10.27
C GLY A 568 -26.83 17.68 -10.28
N ALA A 569 -25.57 18.09 -10.14
CA ALA A 569 -24.44 17.17 -10.00
C ALA A 569 -23.27 17.83 -9.25
N VAL A 570 -22.48 17.02 -8.56
CA VAL A 570 -21.22 17.40 -7.90
C VAL A 570 -20.11 16.42 -8.25
N GLU A 571 -18.89 16.92 -8.37
CA GLU A 571 -17.71 16.12 -8.67
C GLU A 571 -16.53 16.54 -7.78
N SER A 572 -15.67 15.58 -7.44
CA SER A 572 -14.47 15.83 -6.63
C SER A 572 -13.21 16.11 -7.47
N ARG A 573 -13.37 16.34 -8.77
CA ARG A 573 -12.26 16.54 -9.72
C ARG A 573 -11.29 17.63 -9.26
N ASN A 574 -10.00 17.32 -9.29
CA ASN A 574 -8.90 18.15 -8.79
C ASN A 574 -8.95 18.48 -7.27
N LEU A 575 -9.86 17.86 -6.51
CA LEU A 575 -10.01 18.06 -5.07
C LEU A 575 -9.67 16.78 -4.30
N TYR A 576 -10.39 15.70 -4.59
CA TYR A 576 -10.18 14.35 -4.07
C TYR A 576 -10.32 13.36 -5.23
N GLU A 577 -9.28 12.59 -5.49
CA GLU A 577 -9.21 11.58 -6.54
C GLU A 577 -8.56 10.35 -5.91
N THR A 578 -9.13 9.18 -6.15
CA THR A 578 -8.74 7.97 -5.43
C THR A 578 -8.51 6.83 -6.39
N ALA A 579 -7.57 5.95 -6.07
CA ALA A 579 -7.38 4.67 -6.75
C ALA A 579 -7.59 3.55 -5.73
N TYR A 580 -8.40 2.57 -6.09
CA TYR A 580 -8.68 1.36 -5.31
C TYR A 580 -9.38 1.61 -3.97
N GLY A 581 -9.75 0.51 -3.31
CA GLY A 581 -10.43 0.49 -2.02
C GLY A 581 -11.92 0.23 -2.16
N PHE A 582 -12.66 0.47 -1.08
CA PHE A 582 -14.11 0.37 -1.07
C PHE A 582 -14.72 1.77 -1.14
N LEU A 583 -15.53 2.03 -2.15
CA LEU A 583 -16.24 3.30 -2.31
C LEU A 583 -17.73 3.04 -2.16
N GLU A 584 -18.43 3.84 -1.38
CA GLU A 584 -19.86 3.67 -1.12
C GLU A 584 -20.58 5.01 -1.04
N ALA A 585 -21.79 5.04 -1.60
CA ALA A 585 -22.72 6.13 -1.40
C ALA A 585 -24.08 5.60 -0.97
N ARG A 586 -24.72 6.26 0.00
CA ARG A 586 -26.09 5.95 0.41
C ARG A 586 -27.06 6.95 -0.21
N ILE A 587 -27.88 6.50 -1.15
CA ILE A 587 -28.64 7.37 -2.06
C ILE A 587 -30.11 6.96 -2.10
N ASN A 588 -31.01 7.94 -2.04
CA ASN A 588 -32.41 7.82 -2.42
C ASN A 588 -32.59 8.41 -3.82
N CYS A 589 -32.95 7.56 -4.78
CA CYS A 589 -32.97 7.92 -6.20
C CYS A 589 -34.20 8.75 -6.57
N SER A 590 -34.03 9.67 -7.53
CA SER A 590 -35.19 10.33 -8.14
C SER A 590 -36.06 9.28 -8.86
N PRO A 591 -37.39 9.34 -8.74
CA PRO A 591 -38.27 8.38 -9.42
C PRO A 591 -38.10 8.40 -10.94
N ILE A 592 -38.00 7.22 -11.54
CA ILE A 592 -37.73 7.05 -12.98
C ILE A 592 -38.85 7.59 -13.88
N GLU A 593 -40.10 7.63 -13.42
CA GLU A 593 -41.21 8.18 -14.21
C GLU A 593 -40.96 9.65 -14.59
N LYS A 594 -40.16 10.38 -13.81
CA LYS A 594 -39.69 11.74 -14.07
C LYS A 594 -38.65 11.83 -15.20
N GLY A 595 -38.40 10.75 -15.94
CA GLY A 595 -37.35 10.72 -16.96
C GLY A 595 -35.98 11.07 -16.39
N ALA A 596 -35.74 10.71 -15.13
CA ALA A 596 -34.52 10.99 -14.38
C ALA A 596 -33.70 9.70 -14.23
N HIS A 597 -32.39 9.78 -14.37
CA HIS A 597 -31.49 8.75 -13.83
C HIS A 597 -30.67 9.36 -12.69
N THR A 598 -30.49 8.62 -11.60
CA THR A 598 -29.54 8.95 -10.52
C THR A 598 -28.30 8.10 -10.73
N ALA A 599 -27.12 8.66 -10.47
CA ALA A 599 -25.86 7.95 -10.66
C ALA A 599 -24.82 8.30 -9.60
N PHE A 600 -24.07 7.28 -9.17
CA PHE A 600 -22.78 7.41 -8.49
C PHE A 600 -21.73 6.76 -9.39
N TRP A 601 -20.74 7.54 -9.79
CA TRP A 601 -19.80 7.14 -10.83
C TRP A 601 -18.45 7.80 -10.62
N LEU A 602 -17.44 7.24 -11.26
CA LEU A 602 -16.07 7.73 -11.26
C LEU A 602 -15.67 8.15 -12.67
N GLN A 603 -14.73 9.09 -12.78
CA GLN A 603 -14.14 9.42 -14.07
C GLN A 603 -12.72 9.99 -13.92
N GLY A 604 -11.94 9.90 -14.99
CA GLY A 604 -10.51 10.21 -15.00
C GLY A 604 -10.14 11.22 -16.04
N HIS A 605 -8.99 11.85 -15.83
CA HIS A 605 -8.50 12.90 -16.73
C HIS A 605 -8.20 12.37 -18.14
N HIS A 606 -8.01 11.06 -18.23
CA HIS A 606 -7.49 10.35 -19.39
C HIS A 606 -8.50 9.33 -19.96
N THR A 607 -9.75 9.29 -19.48
CA THR A 607 -10.82 8.41 -20.00
C THR A 607 -11.07 8.54 -21.51
N SER A 608 -10.61 9.63 -22.13
CA SER A 608 -10.71 9.86 -23.59
C SER A 608 -9.49 9.42 -24.39
N ASN A 609 -8.42 8.96 -23.75
CA ASN A 609 -7.26 8.39 -24.44
C ASN A 609 -7.65 7.05 -25.03
N VAL A 610 -7.27 6.81 -26.29
CA VAL A 610 -7.59 5.57 -27.00
C VAL A 610 -6.38 4.65 -26.96
N ASN A 611 -6.46 3.56 -26.19
CA ASN A 611 -5.40 2.55 -26.10
C ASN A 611 -5.91 1.10 -25.90
N ASP A 612 -7.23 0.88 -26.02
CA ASP A 612 -7.89 -0.42 -25.89
C ASP A 612 -7.81 -1.05 -24.48
N SER A 613 -7.50 -0.30 -23.41
CA SER A 613 -7.31 -0.86 -22.06
C SER A 613 -8.17 -0.24 -20.96
N GLY A 614 -8.50 1.05 -21.03
CA GLY A 614 -9.13 1.79 -19.92
C GLY A 614 -8.29 1.87 -18.65
N ALA A 615 -7.05 1.34 -18.65
CA ALA A 615 -6.15 1.34 -17.49
C ALA A 615 -5.67 2.76 -17.16
N ASP A 616 -5.52 3.60 -18.16
CA ASP A 616 -5.18 5.01 -18.00
C ASP A 616 -6.39 5.89 -17.71
N GLY A 617 -7.59 5.34 -17.58
CA GLY A 617 -8.78 6.07 -17.17
C GLY A 617 -10.05 5.44 -17.69
N CYS A 618 -11.06 5.32 -16.83
CA CYS A 618 -12.35 4.74 -17.15
C CYS A 618 -13.45 5.61 -16.54
N GLU A 619 -14.57 5.76 -17.24
CA GLU A 619 -15.82 6.14 -16.57
C GLU A 619 -16.38 4.86 -15.95
N VAL A 620 -16.39 4.83 -14.62
CA VAL A 620 -16.87 3.68 -13.84
C VAL A 620 -18.19 4.06 -13.20
N ASP A 621 -19.29 3.68 -13.83
CA ASP A 621 -20.62 3.89 -13.32
C ASP A 621 -20.94 2.81 -12.28
N ILE A 622 -20.65 3.09 -11.01
CA ILE A 622 -20.91 2.18 -9.88
C ILE A 622 -22.39 1.78 -9.88
N PHE A 623 -23.27 2.76 -10.07
CA PHE A 623 -24.63 2.48 -10.54
C PHE A 623 -25.22 3.66 -11.31
N GLU A 624 -26.17 3.34 -12.18
CA GLU A 624 -27.14 4.26 -12.77
C GLU A 624 -28.55 3.67 -12.67
N SER A 625 -29.55 4.53 -12.45
CA SER A 625 -30.98 4.14 -12.36
C SER A 625 -31.84 4.56 -13.58
N PRO A 626 -31.51 4.16 -14.83
CA PRO A 626 -32.24 4.62 -16.01
C PRO A 626 -33.46 3.75 -16.35
N TYR A 627 -33.70 2.62 -15.68
CA TYR A 627 -34.74 1.64 -16.04
C TYR A 627 -35.72 1.37 -14.90
N GLY A 628 -36.95 1.00 -15.25
CA GLY A 628 -37.95 0.56 -14.27
C GLY A 628 -39.37 0.42 -14.78
N ASN A 629 -39.58 0.40 -16.11
CA ASN A 629 -40.87 0.25 -16.79
C ASN A 629 -42.02 1.06 -16.15
N GLY A 630 -41.74 2.33 -15.83
CA GLY A 630 -42.72 3.26 -15.24
C GLY A 630 -43.04 3.03 -13.76
N GLY A 631 -42.24 2.24 -13.03
CA GLY A 631 -42.37 2.02 -11.60
C GLY A 631 -43.63 1.26 -11.18
N ILE A 632 -44.27 0.54 -12.10
CA ILE A 632 -45.57 -0.11 -11.86
C ILE A 632 -45.43 -1.42 -11.08
N ASP A 633 -44.30 -2.14 -11.23
CA ASP A 633 -43.96 -3.36 -10.48
C ASP A 633 -42.54 -3.24 -9.89
N PRO A 634 -42.36 -3.42 -8.56
CA PRO A 634 -41.03 -3.45 -7.92
C PRO A 634 -40.06 -4.49 -8.49
N GLN A 635 -40.58 -5.57 -9.08
CA GLN A 635 -39.76 -6.63 -9.71
C GLN A 635 -39.22 -6.28 -11.10
N ASP A 636 -39.68 -5.17 -11.68
CA ASP A 636 -39.25 -4.68 -13.00
C ASP A 636 -38.29 -3.46 -12.87
N GLN A 637 -37.85 -3.14 -11.64
CA GLN A 637 -36.90 -2.05 -11.38
C GLN A 637 -35.48 -2.54 -11.63
N GLU A 638 -34.75 -1.87 -12.52
CA GLU A 638 -33.40 -2.27 -12.90
C GLU A 638 -32.45 -1.07 -12.76
N CYS A 639 -31.29 -1.33 -12.20
CA CYS A 639 -30.14 -0.45 -12.33
C CYS A 639 -29.13 -1.07 -13.29
N GLN A 640 -28.21 -0.25 -13.76
CA GLN A 640 -27.04 -0.74 -14.48
C GLN A 640 -25.77 -0.30 -13.78
N THR A 641 -24.72 -1.09 -13.97
CA THR A 641 -23.35 -0.70 -13.73
C THR A 641 -22.65 -0.76 -15.07
N ALA A 642 -21.87 0.27 -15.39
CA ALA A 642 -21.21 0.40 -16.68
C ALA A 642 -19.76 0.85 -16.55
N LEU A 643 -18.99 0.46 -17.55
CA LEU A 643 -17.60 0.86 -17.75
C LEU A 643 -17.49 1.44 -19.15
N HIS A 644 -16.88 2.61 -19.26
CA HIS A 644 -16.67 3.32 -20.51
C HIS A 644 -15.22 3.80 -20.62
N TRP A 645 -14.52 3.37 -21.67
CA TRP A 645 -13.13 3.80 -21.93
C TRP A 645 -12.89 4.06 -23.40
N ASP A 646 -11.74 4.65 -23.73
CA ASP A 646 -11.39 5.12 -25.08
C ASP A 646 -12.33 6.22 -25.61
N GLY A 647 -12.88 7.02 -24.70
CA GLY A 647 -13.78 8.14 -24.98
C GLY A 647 -15.20 7.72 -25.39
N TYR A 648 -15.97 8.67 -25.92
CA TYR A 648 -17.40 8.49 -26.28
C TYR A 648 -17.64 8.53 -27.79
N GLY A 649 -16.59 8.29 -28.57
CA GLY A 649 -16.56 8.40 -30.03
C GLY A 649 -16.68 7.04 -30.73
N ALA A 650 -16.13 6.95 -31.95
CA ALA A 650 -16.11 5.70 -32.71
C ALA A 650 -15.27 4.60 -32.06
N ASP A 651 -14.28 5.01 -31.26
CA ASP A 651 -13.33 4.12 -30.58
C ASP A 651 -13.81 3.70 -29.18
N THR A 652 -15.00 4.17 -28.76
CA THR A 652 -15.55 3.89 -27.44
C THR A 652 -15.65 2.39 -27.18
N GLN A 653 -15.11 1.98 -26.04
CA GLN A 653 -15.28 0.66 -25.49
C GLN A 653 -16.19 0.73 -24.27
N GLY A 654 -16.72 -0.44 -23.91
CA GLY A 654 -17.55 -0.49 -22.72
C GLY A 654 -18.13 -1.86 -22.42
N ALA A 655 -18.41 -2.04 -21.14
CA ALA A 655 -19.04 -3.21 -20.55
C ALA A 655 -20.18 -2.74 -19.63
N THR A 656 -21.31 -3.44 -19.66
CA THR A 656 -22.49 -3.05 -18.90
C THR A 656 -23.20 -4.29 -18.37
N LEU A 657 -23.57 -4.27 -17.09
CA LEU A 657 -24.49 -5.24 -16.51
C LEU A 657 -25.76 -4.51 -16.07
N HIS A 658 -26.92 -5.01 -16.49
CA HIS A 658 -28.20 -4.64 -15.91
C HIS A 658 -28.56 -5.65 -14.82
N TRP A 659 -29.05 -5.17 -13.69
CA TRP A 659 -29.40 -6.00 -12.55
C TRP A 659 -30.68 -5.52 -11.88
N ASN A 660 -31.42 -6.46 -11.28
CA ASN A 660 -32.68 -6.16 -10.58
C ASN A 660 -32.40 -5.35 -9.30
N ALA A 661 -32.98 -4.17 -9.23
CA ALA A 661 -32.82 -3.19 -8.17
C ALA A 661 -34.17 -2.98 -7.47
N GLU A 662 -34.61 -4.00 -6.73
CA GLU A 662 -35.88 -3.96 -6.01
C GLU A 662 -35.92 -2.73 -5.07
N ASP A 663 -37.03 -1.99 -5.14
CA ASP A 663 -37.36 -0.84 -4.30
C ASP A 663 -36.44 0.39 -4.44
N VAL A 664 -35.55 0.44 -5.44
CA VAL A 664 -34.52 1.49 -5.62
C VAL A 664 -35.05 2.93 -5.65
N TYR A 665 -36.31 3.12 -6.01
CA TYR A 665 -36.99 4.43 -6.07
C TYR A 665 -37.83 4.75 -4.82
N THR A 666 -37.82 3.91 -3.78
CA THR A 666 -38.73 4.02 -2.63
C THR A 666 -38.06 4.45 -1.33
N ASP A 667 -36.78 4.11 -1.12
CA ASP A 667 -36.00 4.52 0.06
C ASP A 667 -34.51 4.74 -0.31
N TYR A 668 -33.69 4.98 0.71
CA TYR A 668 -32.23 5.02 0.58
C TYR A 668 -31.63 3.62 0.51
N HIS A 669 -30.77 3.43 -0.47
CA HIS A 669 -29.97 2.22 -0.66
C HIS A 669 -28.49 2.57 -0.70
N THR A 670 -27.64 1.58 -0.41
CA THR A 670 -26.18 1.71 -0.54
C THR A 670 -25.72 1.14 -1.88
N PHE A 671 -24.91 1.91 -2.58
CA PHE A 671 -24.28 1.53 -3.83
C PHE A 671 -22.78 1.62 -3.64
N GLY A 672 -22.08 0.51 -3.86
CA GLY A 672 -20.66 0.44 -3.59
C GLY A 672 -19.86 -0.29 -4.66
N VAL A 673 -18.55 -0.02 -4.66
CA VAL A 673 -17.59 -0.78 -5.45
C VAL A 673 -16.38 -1.09 -4.58
N HIS A 674 -15.98 -2.36 -4.57
CA HIS A 674 -14.64 -2.76 -4.17
C HIS A 674 -13.78 -2.75 -5.42
N TRP A 675 -12.89 -1.77 -5.50
CA TRP A 675 -12.01 -1.57 -6.62
C TRP A 675 -10.59 -2.00 -6.25
N THR A 676 -10.04 -2.93 -7.01
CA THR A 676 -8.64 -3.36 -6.91
C THR A 676 -7.93 -3.08 -8.22
N PRO A 677 -6.59 -3.23 -8.29
CA PRO A 677 -5.87 -3.11 -9.55
C PRO A 677 -6.33 -4.10 -10.64
N GLY A 678 -6.95 -5.22 -10.26
CA GLY A 678 -7.31 -6.30 -11.17
C GLY A 678 -8.81 -6.42 -11.49
N TRP A 679 -9.69 -5.95 -10.61
CA TRP A 679 -11.13 -6.12 -10.76
C TRP A 679 -11.95 -5.05 -10.02
N LEU A 680 -13.23 -5.01 -10.36
CA LEU A 680 -14.26 -4.20 -9.76
C LEU A 680 -15.40 -5.12 -9.31
N ASP A 681 -15.65 -5.17 -8.00
CA ASP A 681 -16.81 -5.83 -7.43
C ASP A 681 -17.85 -4.78 -7.05
N PHE A 682 -19.02 -4.81 -7.67
CA PHE A 682 -20.10 -3.85 -7.45
C PHE A 682 -21.15 -4.40 -6.51
N TYR A 683 -21.71 -3.53 -5.67
CA TYR A 683 -22.63 -3.90 -4.59
C TYR A 683 -23.88 -3.03 -4.58
N TYR A 684 -25.01 -3.68 -4.29
CA TYR A 684 -26.28 -3.04 -3.94
C TYR A 684 -26.72 -3.55 -2.57
N ASP A 685 -26.87 -2.66 -1.59
CA ASP A 685 -27.17 -3.01 -0.19
C ASP A 685 -26.22 -4.06 0.40
N GLY A 686 -24.93 -3.93 0.06
CA GLY A 686 -23.87 -4.83 0.47
C GLY A 686 -23.89 -6.21 -0.17
N VAL A 687 -24.82 -6.47 -1.10
CA VAL A 687 -24.87 -7.71 -1.88
C VAL A 687 -24.12 -7.50 -3.19
N LEU A 688 -23.16 -8.38 -3.47
CA LEU A 688 -22.41 -8.39 -4.73
C LEU A 688 -23.38 -8.58 -5.92
N VAL A 689 -23.38 -7.62 -6.84
CA VAL A 689 -24.19 -7.68 -8.08
C VAL A 689 -23.35 -8.07 -9.29
N TRP A 690 -22.10 -7.60 -9.37
CA TRP A 690 -21.23 -7.85 -10.51
C TRP A 690 -19.77 -7.87 -10.11
N THR A 691 -19.03 -8.86 -10.63
CA THR A 691 -17.57 -8.83 -10.67
C THR A 691 -17.15 -8.59 -12.11
N TYR A 692 -16.38 -7.52 -12.32
CA TYR A 692 -15.74 -7.22 -13.59
C TYR A 692 -14.23 -7.30 -13.46
N ASP A 693 -13.61 -8.12 -14.31
CA ASP A 693 -12.17 -8.21 -14.47
C ASP A 693 -11.82 -8.36 -15.96
N ASN A 694 -10.59 -8.01 -16.31
CA ASN A 694 -10.14 -8.02 -17.71
C ASN A 694 -9.96 -9.44 -18.30
N ASN A 695 -9.99 -10.49 -17.47
CA ASN A 695 -9.71 -11.87 -17.86
C ASN A 695 -10.98 -12.68 -18.17
N THR A 696 -12.11 -12.37 -17.52
CA THR A 696 -13.35 -13.14 -17.63
C THR A 696 -14.37 -12.56 -18.62
N HIS A 697 -14.22 -11.29 -19.00
CA HIS A 697 -15.15 -10.61 -19.91
C HIS A 697 -14.64 -10.57 -21.35
N ALA A 698 -15.58 -10.60 -22.30
CA ALA A 698 -15.28 -10.71 -23.74
C ALA A 698 -14.55 -9.50 -24.33
N LYS A 699 -14.55 -8.37 -23.62
CA LYS A 699 -13.78 -7.17 -23.95
C LYS A 699 -12.72 -6.98 -22.87
N PRO A 700 -11.43 -7.16 -23.17
CA PRO A 700 -10.38 -6.82 -22.22
C PRO A 700 -10.34 -5.30 -22.04
N GLY A 701 -10.12 -4.85 -20.81
CA GLY A 701 -10.04 -3.44 -20.44
C GLY A 701 -11.22 -2.93 -19.61
N GLY A 702 -11.12 -1.70 -19.11
CA GLY A 702 -12.17 -1.04 -18.32
C GLY A 702 -12.00 -1.10 -16.80
N VAL A 703 -10.99 -1.82 -16.29
CA VAL A 703 -10.52 -1.66 -14.90
C VAL A 703 -9.43 -0.57 -14.87
N PRO A 704 -9.71 0.63 -14.36
CA PRO A 704 -8.71 1.69 -14.28
C PRO A 704 -7.61 1.37 -13.26
N GLN A 705 -6.38 1.78 -13.60
CA GLN A 705 -5.16 1.64 -12.78
C GLN A 705 -4.60 2.98 -12.32
N ILE A 706 -5.37 4.05 -12.50
CA ILE A 706 -5.05 5.41 -12.07
C ILE A 706 -6.16 5.95 -11.17
N ALA A 707 -5.90 7.08 -10.50
CA ALA A 707 -6.91 7.72 -9.67
C ALA A 707 -8.06 8.29 -10.50
N GLU A 708 -9.28 8.09 -10.00
CA GLU A 708 -10.53 8.60 -10.57
C GLU A 708 -11.18 9.55 -9.56
N TRP A 709 -11.87 10.60 -10.04
CA TRP A 709 -12.67 11.47 -9.15
C TRP A 709 -14.09 10.91 -8.97
N LEU A 710 -14.69 11.22 -7.83
CA LEU A 710 -16.07 10.88 -7.50
C LEU A 710 -17.03 11.83 -8.23
N TRP A 711 -18.14 11.31 -8.73
CA TRP A 711 -19.23 12.08 -9.31
C TRP A 711 -20.59 11.57 -8.84
N LEU A 712 -21.38 12.45 -8.22
CA LEU A 712 -22.78 12.21 -7.85
C LEU A 712 -23.67 13.06 -8.75
N SER A 713 -24.67 12.45 -9.38
CA SER A 713 -25.48 13.19 -10.36
C SER A 713 -26.92 12.69 -10.46
N THR A 714 -27.82 13.54 -10.94
CA THR A 714 -29.18 13.13 -11.33
C THR A 714 -29.59 13.83 -12.61
N GLY A 715 -29.52 13.11 -13.73
CA GLY A 715 -29.61 13.63 -15.09
C GLY A 715 -30.82 13.12 -15.86
N ALA A 716 -30.85 13.43 -17.17
CA ALA A 716 -31.91 12.97 -18.06
C ALA A 716 -31.74 11.48 -18.41
N SER A 717 -32.74 10.67 -18.05
CA SER A 717 -32.76 9.22 -18.28
C SER A 717 -32.61 8.87 -19.76
N PHE A 718 -31.83 7.83 -20.05
CA PHE A 718 -31.72 7.21 -21.37
C PHE A 718 -32.53 5.92 -21.53
N GLY A 719 -33.16 5.43 -20.45
CA GLY A 719 -34.04 4.27 -20.48
C GLY A 719 -35.50 4.70 -20.48
N ASP A 720 -36.10 4.75 -19.30
CA ASP A 720 -37.54 4.96 -19.09
C ASP A 720 -37.90 6.39 -18.63
N GLY A 721 -39.21 6.66 -18.57
CA GLY A 721 -39.79 7.88 -18.02
C GLY A 721 -40.43 8.82 -19.05
N ASN A 722 -41.12 9.85 -18.57
CA ASN A 722 -41.81 10.81 -19.41
C ASN A 722 -41.70 12.24 -18.87
N PHE A 723 -40.79 13.02 -19.45
CA PHE A 723 -40.59 14.41 -19.05
C PHE A 723 -41.82 15.28 -19.28
N GLN A 724 -42.57 15.04 -20.36
CA GLN A 724 -43.66 15.90 -20.80
C GLN A 724 -44.84 15.89 -19.83
N THR A 725 -45.26 14.71 -19.37
CA THR A 725 -46.49 14.55 -18.58
C THR A 725 -46.28 14.69 -17.08
N GLU A 726 -45.05 14.57 -16.61
CA GLU A 726 -44.75 14.56 -15.18
C GLU A 726 -44.66 15.95 -14.52
N THR A 727 -44.84 15.93 -13.19
CA THR A 727 -44.73 17.10 -12.30
C THR A 727 -43.32 17.22 -11.70
N TYR A 728 -42.81 18.46 -11.63
CA TYR A 728 -41.46 18.84 -11.17
C TYR A 728 -41.53 19.96 -10.13
N PRO A 729 -40.48 20.18 -9.31
CA PRO A 729 -39.17 19.50 -9.32
C PRO A 729 -39.21 18.07 -8.79
N SER A 730 -38.20 17.29 -9.18
CA SER A 730 -37.84 16.00 -8.56
C SER A 730 -36.47 16.11 -7.92
N TYR A 731 -36.13 15.19 -7.01
CA TYR A 731 -34.87 15.18 -6.29
C TYR A 731 -34.36 13.75 -6.14
N SER A 732 -33.04 13.59 -6.18
CA SER A 732 -32.37 12.52 -5.44
C SER A 732 -31.71 13.12 -4.19
N PHE A 733 -31.45 12.27 -3.21
CA PHE A 733 -30.78 12.66 -1.97
C PHE A 733 -29.64 11.70 -1.67
N VAL A 734 -28.47 12.23 -1.32
CA VAL A 734 -27.30 11.46 -0.88
C VAL A 734 -27.08 11.73 0.61
N ASP A 735 -27.13 10.67 1.40
CA ASP A 735 -26.96 10.70 2.86
C ASP A 735 -25.48 10.80 3.24
N TYR A 736 -24.65 9.95 2.65
CA TYR A 736 -23.20 10.06 2.75
C TYR A 736 -22.50 9.50 1.51
N VAL A 737 -21.24 9.89 1.34
CA VAL A 737 -20.24 9.15 0.55
C VAL A 737 -19.06 8.83 1.44
N ARG A 738 -18.57 7.60 1.38
CA ARG A 738 -17.42 7.13 2.15
C ARG A 738 -16.49 6.30 1.28
N VAL A 739 -15.20 6.43 1.53
CA VAL A 739 -14.14 5.66 0.87
C VAL A 739 -13.22 5.10 1.92
N TRP A 740 -12.93 3.80 1.79
CA TRP A 740 -12.02 3.08 2.66
C TRP A 740 -10.86 2.48 1.86
N LYS A 741 -9.71 2.33 2.51
CA LYS A 741 -8.53 1.62 2.00
C LYS A 741 -8.33 0.32 2.77
N SER A 742 -7.87 -0.71 2.06
CA SER A 742 -7.43 -1.95 2.69
C SER A 742 -6.10 -1.69 3.39
N ASN A 743 -5.95 -2.18 4.62
CA ASN A 743 -4.78 -1.97 5.49
C ASN A 743 -3.55 -2.78 5.09
#